data_AF-A0A949ERH8-F1
#
_entry.id   AF-A0A949ERH8-F1
#
_cell.length_a   1.000
_cell.length_b   1.000
_cell.length_c   1.000
_cell.angle_alpha   90.00
_cell.angle_beta   90.00
_cell.angle_gamma   90.00
#
_symmetry.space_group_name_H-M   'P 1'
#
loop_
_entity.id
_entity.type
_entity.pdbx_description
1 polymer ?
#
loop_
_entity_poly.entity_id
_entity_poly.type
_entity_poly.pdbx_seq_one_letter_code
_entity_poly.pdbx_strand_id
1 'polypeptide(L)'
;MQTKNTGFSLDASASELYAQLSGIDTTRRILDPAPRESSLIELLGAEEQWLDRNRLILIDICRQLAEILQKKSQIAGGEGAGRDNTLWAAIKQLSGCPRFNGTISIRYRGSGFPGQEAVQEQCDYEVSCGSLLLDLQVAGSMAKRMAGQPGSALPGQLLAAFKGFSTLGINHLHLDSKVGEENDRADLLKSLHALTRYYLEVEQESSDYLIRDEYNLPNPNLTLLAAINKVKPAAIRKLVTEITPMLFGPEPKEVLAAFPTVFNAIFAFPKLKAQLGKPAIEVNNIQRLMPGQATGGGNRNQAMLSRMAIAGYGENPRQVAEVLASVSSGGYQNIYMGTLQKRLSLATDFLNKSENASQPGAVQKEALHNIETGLEMVPDELYEALNLSSAEDRTAAEAGQQPGHQRPLHQEIFSLLSFFKRRSAIKKKMRDMVRGQVRFEPQDYAVIARNFRISGDQAAHLVQLLNGCFDENGRFRRSAFEKNIPEFVQYETKVFEFLWHYLKELVSRDDRVSFLNAMQHLIAQLNSPAEALKVLLRDIFTQAHRVGFSDRNGLLLANILIRTYNQELGNHIELTPEEVLQVKVGLNQEMIAQALAFLEEEQENLFRKLRTIHEELQKTLNREAGTAAIPLHYLTTLERELIIFLALVGGPVSHKILHGVVKEYGNPESGIYAALTSPEEGKGFLQLLQVAVRGLKRFAETEDLLLFTILTDREPQFQALWNNAAHVVLVKRVMEWAR
;
A
#
# COMPACT_ATOMS: atom_id res chain seq x y z
N MET A 1 -47.23 -24.51 -16.44
CA MET A 1 -47.15 -23.64 -17.62
C MET A 1 -47.84 -22.33 -17.28
N GLN A 2 -47.07 -21.24 -17.40
CA GLN A 2 -47.44 -19.82 -17.45
C GLN A 2 -48.23 -19.10 -16.34
N THR A 3 -47.58 -18.02 -15.93
CA THR A 3 -47.93 -16.84 -15.14
C THR A 3 -49.07 -16.02 -15.74
N LYS A 4 -49.85 -15.35 -14.86
CA LYS A 4 -50.36 -14.00 -15.12
C LYS A 4 -50.18 -13.14 -13.87
N ASN A 5 -49.46 -12.05 -14.08
CA ASN A 5 -49.09 -11.01 -13.14
C ASN A 5 -50.18 -9.92 -13.18
N THR A 6 -50.83 -9.61 -12.06
CA THR A 6 -51.69 -8.43 -11.91
C THR A 6 -51.00 -7.48 -10.95
N GLY A 7 -50.18 -6.58 -11.51
CA GLY A 7 -49.60 -5.45 -10.79
C GLY A 7 -50.67 -4.42 -10.44
N PHE A 8 -50.54 -3.83 -9.26
CA PHE A 8 -51.32 -2.71 -8.77
C PHE A 8 -51.17 -1.49 -9.70
N SER A 9 -52.30 -0.88 -10.07
CA SER A 9 -52.37 0.41 -10.77
C SER A 9 -52.49 1.53 -9.73
N LEU A 10 -51.54 2.45 -9.71
CA LEU A 10 -51.63 3.72 -8.96
C LEU A 10 -52.63 4.66 -9.66
N ASP A 11 -53.39 5.44 -8.89
CA ASP A 11 -54.33 6.44 -9.43
C ASP A 11 -53.58 7.66 -10.03
N ALA A 12 -54.20 8.36 -10.97
CA ALA A 12 -53.63 9.50 -11.69
C ALA A 12 -53.08 10.60 -10.76
N SER A 13 -53.72 10.83 -9.61
CA SER A 13 -53.31 11.76 -8.56
C SER A 13 -52.01 11.32 -7.88
N ALA A 14 -51.83 10.00 -7.68
CA ALA A 14 -50.59 9.43 -7.18
C ALA A 14 -49.48 9.46 -8.24
N SER A 15 -49.81 9.34 -9.52
CA SER A 15 -48.84 9.46 -10.62
C SER A 15 -48.37 10.91 -10.83
N GLU A 16 -49.22 11.92 -10.61
CA GLU A 16 -48.81 13.34 -10.58
C GLU A 16 -47.97 13.67 -9.35
N LEU A 17 -48.32 13.15 -8.16
CA LEU A 17 -47.50 13.30 -6.96
C LEU A 17 -46.12 12.64 -7.14
N TYR A 18 -46.07 11.48 -7.80
CA TYR A 18 -44.82 10.76 -8.08
C TYR A 18 -43.96 11.46 -9.16
N ALA A 19 -44.60 12.11 -10.14
CA ALA A 19 -43.91 12.95 -11.12
C ALA A 19 -43.36 14.25 -10.48
N GLN A 20 -44.04 14.79 -9.46
CA GLN A 20 -43.54 15.91 -8.66
C GLN A 20 -42.48 15.50 -7.62
N LEU A 21 -42.40 14.21 -7.26
CA LEU A 21 -41.53 13.68 -6.19
C LEU A 21 -40.38 12.76 -6.66
N SER A 22 -40.13 12.63 -7.97
CA SER A 22 -38.97 11.87 -8.48
C SER A 22 -37.78 12.81 -8.71
N GLY A 23 -36.63 12.72 -8.03
CA GLY A 23 -36.24 11.79 -6.96
C GLY A 23 -34.97 12.29 -6.29
N ILE A 24 -35.03 12.45 -4.97
CA ILE A 24 -33.85 12.58 -4.12
C ILE A 24 -33.70 11.26 -3.39
N ASP A 25 -32.58 10.59 -3.65
CA ASP A 25 -32.10 9.45 -2.90
C ASP A 25 -31.83 9.88 -1.44
N THR A 26 -32.67 9.43 -0.52
CA THR A 26 -32.53 9.68 0.93
C THR A 26 -31.65 8.65 1.64
N THR A 27 -30.77 7.95 0.94
CA THR A 27 -29.61 7.29 1.57
C THR A 27 -28.34 8.14 1.56
N ARG A 28 -28.48 9.47 1.58
CA ARG A 28 -27.48 10.34 2.23
C ARG A 28 -27.51 10.06 3.73
N ARG A 29 -26.61 9.17 4.18
CA ARG A 29 -26.09 9.21 5.56
C ARG A 29 -25.86 10.68 5.90
N ILE A 30 -26.40 11.09 7.04
CA ILE A 30 -26.23 12.41 7.66
C ILE A 30 -24.79 12.88 7.41
N LEU A 31 -24.61 13.70 6.38
CA LEU A 31 -23.45 14.53 6.24
C LEU A 31 -23.63 15.57 7.34
N ASP A 32 -22.67 15.62 8.25
CA ASP A 32 -22.46 16.76 9.14
C ASP A 32 -22.75 18.06 8.39
N PRO A 33 -23.29 19.10 9.07
CA PRO A 33 -23.53 20.40 8.43
C PRO A 33 -22.25 20.81 7.68
N ALA A 34 -22.38 21.03 6.37
CA ALA A 34 -21.27 21.24 5.45
C ALA A 34 -20.21 22.14 6.11
N PRO A 35 -18.97 21.64 6.32
CA PRO A 35 -17.94 22.48 6.91
C PRO A 35 -17.74 23.66 5.98
N ARG A 36 -17.46 24.85 6.55
CA ARG A 36 -16.89 25.98 5.79
C ARG A 36 -15.73 25.40 4.97
N GLU A 37 -15.96 25.23 3.68
CA GLU A 37 -15.20 24.31 2.84
C GLU A 37 -13.76 24.79 2.62
N SER A 38 -12.82 23.87 2.82
CA SER A 38 -11.40 24.09 3.02
C SER A 38 -10.56 24.27 1.75
N SER A 39 -9.47 25.04 1.83
CA SER A 39 -8.42 25.09 0.78
C SER A 39 -7.64 23.76 0.67
N LEU A 40 -6.75 23.59 -0.32
CA LEU A 40 -5.97 22.36 -0.48
C LEU A 40 -5.16 22.03 0.79
N ILE A 41 -4.46 23.01 1.37
CA ILE A 41 -3.66 22.77 2.58
C ILE A 41 -4.56 22.39 3.76
N GLU A 42 -5.72 23.02 3.88
CA GLU A 42 -6.71 22.70 4.90
C GLU A 42 -7.34 21.33 4.67
N LEU A 43 -7.56 20.90 3.41
CA LEU A 43 -8.02 19.57 3.04
C LEU A 43 -6.98 18.51 3.40
N LEU A 44 -5.72 18.72 3.02
CA LEU A 44 -4.61 17.82 3.34
C LEU A 44 -4.37 17.72 4.85
N GLY A 45 -4.55 18.85 5.56
CA GLY A 45 -4.49 18.93 7.02
C GLY A 45 -5.69 18.25 7.68
N ALA A 46 -6.91 18.41 7.14
CA ALA A 46 -8.11 17.75 7.64
C ALA A 46 -8.04 16.23 7.44
N GLU A 47 -7.55 15.76 6.30
CA GLU A 47 -7.28 14.33 6.08
C GLU A 47 -6.23 13.81 7.05
N GLU A 48 -5.17 14.59 7.33
CA GLU A 48 -4.17 14.21 8.35
C GLU A 48 -4.77 14.12 9.75
N GLN A 49 -5.53 15.13 10.15
CA GLN A 49 -6.20 15.17 11.45
C GLN A 49 -7.22 14.04 11.56
N TRP A 50 -7.92 13.71 10.47
CA TRP A 50 -8.84 12.59 10.41
C TRP A 50 -8.08 11.26 10.58
N LEU A 51 -6.98 11.06 9.86
CA LEU A 51 -6.12 9.89 10.00
C LEU A 51 -5.58 9.78 11.44
N ASP A 52 -5.04 10.87 11.99
CA ASP A 52 -4.47 10.92 13.33
C ASP A 52 -5.54 10.66 14.39
N ARG A 53 -6.75 11.23 14.25
CA ARG A 53 -7.88 10.96 15.16
C ARG A 53 -8.27 9.49 15.18
N ASN A 54 -8.32 8.82 14.03
CA ASN A 54 -8.65 7.40 13.98
C ASN A 54 -7.48 6.52 14.46
N ARG A 55 -6.23 6.91 14.20
CA ARG A 55 -5.03 6.25 14.75
C ARG A 55 -4.93 6.38 16.26
N LEU A 56 -5.37 7.49 16.86
CA LEU A 56 -5.46 7.64 18.32
C LEU A 56 -6.41 6.61 18.92
N ILE A 57 -7.56 6.37 18.29
CA ILE A 57 -8.50 5.33 18.72
C ILE A 57 -7.84 3.96 18.62
N LEU A 58 -7.08 3.67 17.56
CA LEU A 58 -6.30 2.42 17.45
C LEU A 58 -5.23 2.28 18.55
N ILE A 59 -4.49 3.35 18.87
CA ILE A 59 -3.52 3.34 19.99
C ILE A 59 -4.23 3.00 21.29
N ASP A 60 -5.38 3.63 21.56
CA ASP A 60 -6.17 3.38 22.77
C ASP A 60 -6.71 1.95 22.83
N ILE A 61 -7.23 1.41 21.72
CA ILE A 61 -7.64 0.00 21.62
C ILE A 61 -6.47 -0.92 21.93
N CYS A 62 -5.29 -0.69 21.32
CA CYS A 62 -4.10 -1.52 21.55
C CYS A 62 -3.67 -1.50 23.03
N ARG A 63 -3.64 -0.31 23.63
CA ARG A 63 -3.32 -0.12 25.04
C ARG A 63 -4.30 -0.86 25.95
N GLN A 64 -5.60 -0.69 25.74
CA GLN A 64 -6.64 -1.34 26.53
C GLN A 64 -6.59 -2.87 26.39
N LEU A 65 -6.42 -3.39 25.17
CA LEU A 65 -6.25 -4.83 24.93
C LEU A 65 -5.03 -5.39 25.67
N ALA A 66 -3.87 -4.74 25.56
CA ALA A 66 -2.67 -5.18 26.25
C ALA A 66 -2.85 -5.17 27.78
N GLU A 67 -3.45 -4.11 28.34
CA GLU A 67 -3.73 -4.01 29.78
C GLU A 67 -4.69 -5.10 30.29
N ILE A 68 -5.77 -5.39 29.56
CA ILE A 68 -6.75 -6.43 29.90
C ILE A 68 -6.09 -7.81 29.92
N LEU A 69 -5.24 -8.09 28.91
CA LEU A 69 -4.58 -9.39 28.79
C LEU A 69 -3.45 -9.57 29.81
N GLN A 70 -2.77 -8.50 30.22
CA GLN A 70 -1.70 -8.56 31.22
C GLN A 70 -2.20 -8.64 32.67
N LYS A 71 -3.37 -8.07 32.98
CA LYS A 71 -3.90 -8.07 34.35
C LYS A 71 -4.46 -9.43 34.72
N LYS A 72 -3.58 -10.27 35.26
CA LYS A 72 -3.80 -11.62 35.80
C LYS A 72 -4.91 -11.73 36.89
N SER A 73 -5.49 -10.64 37.40
CA SER A 73 -6.28 -10.62 38.65
C SER A 73 -7.79 -10.28 38.54
N GLN A 74 -8.35 -9.95 37.37
CA GLN A 74 -9.73 -9.38 37.29
C GLN A 74 -10.84 -10.38 36.92
N ILE A 75 -10.65 -11.69 37.11
CA ILE A 75 -11.69 -12.70 36.80
C ILE A 75 -12.84 -12.70 37.84
N ALA A 76 -12.76 -11.94 38.93
CA ALA A 76 -13.81 -11.90 39.96
C ALA A 76 -14.19 -10.47 40.38
N GLY A 77 -15.28 -9.95 39.81
CA GLY A 77 -16.17 -8.96 40.43
C GLY A 77 -15.76 -7.47 40.41
N GLY A 78 -16.72 -6.61 40.03
CA GLY A 78 -16.76 -5.19 40.42
C GLY A 78 -16.00 -4.20 39.53
N GLU A 79 -14.67 -4.28 39.47
CA GLU A 79 -13.83 -3.20 38.86
C GLU A 79 -13.47 -3.41 37.38
N GLY A 80 -13.66 -4.61 36.82
CA GLY A 80 -13.36 -4.92 35.41
C GLY A 80 -14.40 -4.36 34.42
N ALA A 81 -15.66 -4.23 34.84
CA ALA A 81 -16.77 -3.81 33.99
C ALA A 81 -16.61 -2.38 33.42
N GLY A 82 -15.88 -1.49 34.12
CA GLY A 82 -15.62 -0.13 33.64
C GLY A 82 -14.70 -0.06 32.41
N ARG A 83 -13.68 -0.93 32.34
CA ARG A 83 -12.71 -0.98 31.23
C ARG A 83 -13.23 -1.69 29.99
N ASP A 84 -14.02 -2.74 30.20
CA ASP A 84 -14.76 -3.43 29.14
C ASP A 84 -15.66 -2.46 28.36
N ASN A 85 -16.24 -1.50 29.08
CA ASN A 85 -17.09 -0.46 28.50
C ASN A 85 -16.28 0.54 27.67
N THR A 86 -15.07 0.90 28.09
CA THR A 86 -14.22 1.85 27.36
C THR A 86 -13.61 1.24 26.10
N LEU A 87 -13.25 -0.05 26.12
CA LEU A 87 -12.73 -0.72 24.93
C LEU A 87 -13.81 -0.85 23.85
N TRP A 88 -15.01 -1.29 24.25
CA TRP A 88 -16.14 -1.37 23.32
C TRP A 88 -16.53 0.01 22.77
N ALA A 89 -16.50 1.05 23.60
CA ALA A 89 -16.75 2.41 23.14
C ALA A 89 -15.73 2.86 22.08
N ALA A 90 -14.44 2.55 22.26
CA ALA A 90 -13.40 2.86 21.28
C ALA A 90 -13.60 2.09 19.96
N ILE A 91 -13.91 0.79 20.02
CA ILE A 91 -14.24 -0.02 18.82
C ILE A 91 -15.48 0.52 18.11
N LYS A 92 -16.53 0.87 18.85
CA LYS A 92 -17.76 1.46 18.29
C LYS A 92 -17.48 2.84 17.68
N GLN A 93 -16.60 3.65 18.28
CA GLN A 93 -16.20 4.92 17.70
C GLN A 93 -15.45 4.70 16.37
N LEU A 94 -14.56 3.71 16.31
CA LEU A 94 -13.84 3.35 15.08
C LEU A 94 -14.79 2.83 14.00
N SER A 95 -15.93 2.25 14.37
CA SER A 95 -16.93 1.77 13.40
C SER A 95 -17.57 2.85 12.53
N GLY A 96 -17.51 4.11 12.98
CA GLY A 96 -17.91 5.26 12.17
C GLY A 96 -16.90 5.62 11.08
N CYS A 97 -15.70 5.02 11.07
CA CYS A 97 -14.68 5.24 10.06
C CYS A 97 -15.08 4.57 8.73
N PRO A 98 -15.18 5.30 7.60
CA PRO A 98 -15.51 4.71 6.30
C PRO A 98 -14.49 3.66 5.81
N ARG A 99 -13.24 3.74 6.28
CA ARG A 99 -12.17 2.79 5.94
C ARG A 99 -12.16 1.55 6.86
N PHE A 100 -13.02 1.51 7.86
CA PHE A 100 -13.13 0.35 8.74
C PHE A 100 -13.85 -0.79 8.04
N ASN A 101 -13.18 -1.93 7.95
CA ASN A 101 -13.71 -3.15 7.34
C ASN A 101 -14.31 -4.13 8.37
N GLY A 102 -14.61 -3.65 9.58
CA GLY A 102 -15.10 -4.49 10.69
C GLY A 102 -14.01 -5.23 11.46
N THR A 103 -12.74 -5.09 11.07
CA THR A 103 -11.64 -5.85 11.68
C THR A 103 -10.45 -5.00 12.08
N ILE A 104 -9.75 -5.43 13.13
CA ILE A 104 -8.47 -4.87 13.57
C ILE A 104 -7.45 -5.99 13.64
N SER A 105 -6.25 -5.76 13.10
CA SER A 105 -5.14 -6.70 13.13
C SER A 105 -3.93 -6.05 13.79
N ILE A 106 -3.35 -6.72 14.78
CA ILE A 106 -2.09 -6.34 15.44
C ILE A 106 -1.09 -7.43 15.11
N ARG A 107 -0.07 -7.11 14.31
CA ARG A 107 0.86 -8.10 13.74
C ARG A 107 2.30 -7.75 14.06
N TYR A 108 3.02 -8.71 14.63
CA TYR A 108 4.47 -8.66 14.75
C TYR A 108 5.10 -8.75 13.37
N ARG A 109 5.93 -7.77 13.04
CA ARG A 109 6.75 -7.78 11.82
C ARG A 109 8.09 -8.41 12.11
N GLY A 110 8.77 -8.00 13.18
CA GLY A 110 10.15 -8.43 13.46
C GLY A 110 11.13 -7.94 12.40
N SER A 111 10.83 -6.79 11.79
CA SER A 111 11.67 -6.11 10.83
C SER A 111 12.68 -5.17 11.50
N GLY A 112 12.41 -4.72 12.75
CA GLY A 112 13.25 -3.80 13.52
C GLY A 112 13.21 -2.37 12.99
N PHE A 113 13.85 -1.42 13.70
CA PHE A 113 13.95 -0.01 13.25
C PHE A 113 15.41 0.36 12.95
N PRO A 114 15.69 1.09 11.86
CA PRO A 114 17.05 1.56 11.57
C PRO A 114 17.61 2.39 12.73
N GLY A 115 18.79 2.00 13.24
CA GLY A 115 19.52 2.75 14.26
C GLY A 115 19.01 2.60 15.70
N GLN A 116 18.15 1.61 16.01
CA GLN A 116 17.67 1.39 17.39
C GLN A 116 18.00 -0.03 17.89
N GLU A 117 18.27 -0.16 19.19
CA GLU A 117 18.75 -1.38 19.88
C GLU A 117 17.78 -2.59 19.79
N ALA A 118 18.32 -3.80 20.02
CA ALA A 118 17.63 -5.10 19.93
C ALA A 118 16.31 -5.23 20.73
N VAL A 119 16.10 -4.42 21.78
CA VAL A 119 14.85 -4.42 22.58
C VAL A 119 13.65 -3.96 21.74
N GLN A 120 13.85 -3.14 20.72
CA GLN A 120 12.77 -2.69 19.84
C GLN A 120 12.41 -3.70 18.74
N GLU A 121 13.33 -4.60 18.37
CA GLU A 121 13.04 -5.65 17.38
C GLU A 121 11.96 -6.63 17.89
N GLN A 122 11.93 -6.91 19.20
CA GLN A 122 10.90 -7.75 19.83
C GLN A 122 9.54 -7.06 19.97
N CYS A 123 9.49 -5.75 19.72
CA CYS A 123 8.31 -4.89 19.86
C CYS A 123 7.92 -4.22 18.53
N ASP A 124 8.43 -4.71 17.40
CA ASP A 124 8.07 -4.21 16.08
C ASP A 124 6.75 -4.83 15.61
N TYR A 125 5.66 -4.13 15.90
CA TYR A 125 4.32 -4.47 15.48
C TYR A 125 3.75 -3.40 14.54
N GLU A 126 2.86 -3.85 13.66
CA GLU A 126 1.98 -3.03 12.85
C GLU A 126 0.53 -3.31 13.21
N VAL A 127 -0.25 -2.24 13.34
CA VAL A 127 -1.68 -2.28 13.60
C VAL A 127 -2.38 -1.83 12.33
N SER A 128 -3.31 -2.64 11.83
CA SER A 128 -4.09 -2.34 10.63
C SER A 128 -5.59 -2.46 10.85
N CYS A 129 -6.34 -1.59 10.18
CA CYS A 129 -7.78 -1.44 10.24
C CYS A 129 -8.28 -0.97 8.86
N GLY A 130 -8.69 -1.91 8.02
CA GLY A 130 -8.85 -1.66 6.58
C GLY A 130 -7.57 -1.11 5.98
N SER A 131 -7.63 0.07 5.34
CA SER A 131 -6.45 0.77 4.80
C SER A 131 -5.71 1.62 5.84
N LEU A 132 -6.23 1.76 7.06
CA LEU A 132 -5.55 2.53 8.11
C LEU A 132 -4.41 1.72 8.73
N LEU A 133 -3.18 2.23 8.62
CA LEU A 133 -1.97 1.65 9.21
C LEU A 133 -1.43 2.49 10.37
N LEU A 134 -0.88 1.81 11.37
CA LEU A 134 -0.26 2.39 12.57
C LEU A 134 0.92 1.53 13.04
N ASP A 135 2.08 2.15 13.21
CA ASP A 135 3.24 1.57 13.89
C ASP A 135 3.97 2.64 14.74
N LEU A 136 5.13 2.30 15.32
CA LEU A 136 5.89 3.24 16.15
C LEU A 136 6.41 4.46 15.37
N GLN A 137 6.70 4.33 14.06
CA GLN A 137 7.15 5.46 13.24
C GLN A 137 5.99 6.42 12.95
N VAL A 138 4.82 5.87 12.64
CA VAL A 138 3.58 6.65 12.48
C VAL A 138 3.23 7.35 13.78
N ALA A 139 3.26 6.64 14.91
CA ALA A 139 3.00 7.24 16.23
C ALA A 139 4.04 8.34 16.58
N GLY A 140 5.31 8.15 16.21
CA GLY A 140 6.35 9.17 16.37
C GLY A 140 6.09 10.42 15.52
N SER A 141 5.62 10.25 14.29
CA SER A 141 5.22 11.36 13.42
C SER A 141 4.00 12.10 13.96
N MET A 142 2.99 11.36 14.46
CA MET A 142 1.84 11.95 15.15
C MET A 142 2.25 12.76 16.37
N ALA A 143 3.14 12.23 17.20
CA ALA A 143 3.63 12.91 18.41
C ALA A 143 4.35 14.23 18.10
N LYS A 144 5.11 14.29 17.00
CA LYS A 144 5.75 15.52 16.53
C LYS A 144 4.72 16.57 16.09
N ARG A 145 3.65 16.16 15.41
CA ARG A 145 2.58 17.06 14.94
C ARG A 145 1.69 17.55 16.09
N MET A 146 1.34 16.67 17.01
CA MET A 146 0.43 16.95 18.13
C MET A 146 1.16 17.59 19.33
N ALA A 147 2.11 18.49 19.08
CA ALA A 147 3.02 19.03 20.08
C ALA A 147 2.31 19.43 21.40
N GLY A 148 2.75 18.85 22.52
CA GLY A 148 2.12 18.95 23.84
C GLY A 148 1.69 17.60 24.43
N GLN A 149 1.21 17.60 25.67
CA GLN A 149 0.48 16.44 26.20
C GLN A 149 -0.97 16.48 25.69
N PRO A 150 -1.57 15.34 25.26
CA PRO A 150 -1.10 13.96 25.36
C PRO A 150 -0.25 13.44 24.17
N GLY A 151 0.03 14.25 23.14
CA GLY A 151 0.70 13.82 21.91
C GLY A 151 2.10 13.22 22.10
N SER A 152 2.91 13.78 23.01
CA SER A 152 4.27 13.29 23.27
C SER A 152 4.33 11.88 23.89
N ALA A 153 3.25 11.41 24.52
CA ALA A 153 3.19 10.10 25.17
C ALA A 153 2.82 8.94 24.21
N LEU A 154 2.32 9.25 23.01
CA LEU A 154 1.75 8.26 22.10
C LEU A 154 2.72 7.12 21.72
N PRO A 155 3.99 7.39 21.35
CA PRO A 155 4.92 6.31 20.99
C PRO A 155 5.23 5.43 22.21
N GLY A 156 5.30 6.03 23.40
CA GLY A 156 5.52 5.29 24.66
C GLY A 156 4.35 4.41 25.04
N GLN A 157 3.11 4.90 24.88
CA GLN A 157 1.89 4.12 25.11
C GLN A 157 1.80 2.92 24.16
N LEU A 158 2.03 3.15 22.87
CA LEU A 158 2.00 2.09 21.87
C LEU A 158 3.12 1.07 22.10
N LEU A 159 4.34 1.52 22.42
CA LEU A 159 5.45 0.64 22.78
C LEU A 159 5.16 -0.21 24.02
N ALA A 160 4.50 0.35 25.04
CA ALA A 160 4.09 -0.39 26.23
C ALA A 160 3.08 -1.50 25.88
N ALA A 161 2.11 -1.20 25.02
CA ALA A 161 1.15 -2.19 24.53
C ALA A 161 1.85 -3.32 23.75
N PHE A 162 2.76 -2.96 22.84
CA PHE A 162 3.56 -3.93 22.06
C PHE A 162 4.45 -4.81 22.94
N LYS A 163 5.08 -4.24 23.98
CA LYS A 163 5.79 -5.02 25.00
C LYS A 163 4.86 -6.02 25.67
N GLY A 164 3.62 -5.63 25.96
CA GLY A 164 2.65 -6.52 26.58
C GLY A 164 2.23 -7.70 25.71
N PHE A 165 1.96 -7.46 24.42
CA PHE A 165 1.73 -8.54 23.46
C PHE A 165 2.96 -9.45 23.34
N SER A 166 4.16 -8.86 23.27
CA SER A 166 5.42 -9.59 23.16
C SER A 166 5.69 -10.50 24.36
N THR A 167 5.45 -10.05 25.59
CA THR A 167 5.58 -10.85 26.82
C THR A 167 4.60 -12.01 26.86
N LEU A 168 3.39 -11.84 26.35
CA LEU A 168 2.38 -12.90 26.26
C LEU A 168 2.59 -13.84 25.05
N GLY A 169 3.64 -13.63 24.24
CA GLY A 169 3.88 -14.39 23.02
C GLY A 169 2.79 -14.19 21.95
N ILE A 170 2.10 -13.05 21.97
CA ILE A 170 1.10 -12.64 20.97
C ILE A 170 1.84 -11.99 19.80
N ASN A 171 2.12 -12.77 18.76
CA ASN A 171 2.76 -12.26 17.53
C ASN A 171 1.71 -11.83 16.49
N HIS A 172 0.47 -12.27 16.66
CA HIS A 172 -0.64 -11.76 15.88
C HIS A 172 -1.92 -11.82 16.71
N LEU A 173 -2.68 -10.74 16.70
CA LEU A 173 -4.02 -10.66 17.28
C LEU A 173 -4.95 -10.10 16.22
N HIS A 174 -5.97 -10.87 15.87
CA HIS A 174 -7.06 -10.41 15.03
C HIS A 174 -8.32 -10.26 15.85
N LEU A 175 -8.97 -9.12 15.69
CA LEU A 175 -10.24 -8.78 16.29
C LEU A 175 -11.26 -8.58 15.17
N ASP A 176 -12.27 -9.45 15.17
CA ASP A 176 -13.49 -9.30 14.38
C ASP A 176 -14.52 -8.57 15.24
N SER A 177 -14.48 -7.25 15.14
CA SER A 177 -15.49 -6.37 15.70
C SER A 177 -16.68 -6.35 14.76
N LYS A 178 -17.51 -7.38 14.84
CA LYS A 178 -18.87 -7.33 14.29
C LYS A 178 -19.58 -6.17 14.97
N VAL A 179 -19.79 -5.08 14.24
CA VAL A 179 -20.43 -3.88 14.81
C VAL A 179 -21.89 -3.89 14.40
N GLY A 180 -22.78 -4.10 15.37
CA GLY A 180 -24.22 -4.00 15.12
C GLY A 180 -25.10 -4.15 16.36
N GLU A 181 -24.77 -5.06 17.29
CA GLU A 181 -25.68 -5.44 18.38
C GLU A 181 -25.01 -5.59 19.76
N GLU A 182 -25.82 -5.56 20.83
CA GLU A 182 -25.37 -5.78 22.20
C GLU A 182 -24.82 -7.21 22.43
N ASN A 183 -25.27 -8.15 21.62
CA ASN A 183 -24.76 -9.53 21.58
C ASN A 183 -23.29 -9.58 21.12
N ASP A 184 -22.90 -8.74 20.15
CA ASP A 184 -21.51 -8.71 19.64
C ASP A 184 -20.52 -8.26 20.72
N ARG A 185 -20.93 -7.26 21.52
CA ARG A 185 -20.17 -6.82 22.69
C ARG A 185 -19.98 -7.94 23.70
N ALA A 186 -21.06 -8.64 24.04
CA ALA A 186 -21.00 -9.73 25.01
C ALA A 186 -20.05 -10.85 24.55
N ASP A 187 -20.03 -11.16 23.25
CA ASP A 187 -19.16 -12.19 22.70
C ASP A 187 -17.69 -11.77 22.63
N LEU A 188 -17.41 -10.49 22.35
CA LEU A 188 -16.06 -9.93 22.47
C LEU A 188 -15.55 -10.04 23.91
N LEU A 189 -16.34 -9.62 24.90
CA LEU A 189 -15.94 -9.67 26.31
C LEU A 189 -15.75 -11.10 26.80
N LYS A 190 -16.61 -12.04 26.40
CA LYS A 190 -16.39 -13.47 26.68
C LYS A 190 -15.08 -13.97 26.08
N SER A 191 -14.75 -13.55 24.85
CA SER A 191 -13.50 -13.92 24.17
C SER A 191 -12.28 -13.38 24.92
N LEU A 192 -12.31 -12.12 25.37
CA LEU A 192 -11.25 -11.51 26.17
C LEU A 192 -11.05 -12.22 27.51
N HIS A 193 -12.13 -12.44 28.27
CA HIS A 193 -12.04 -13.15 29.54
C HIS A 193 -11.50 -14.58 29.37
N ALA A 194 -11.95 -15.30 28.35
CA ALA A 194 -11.46 -16.63 28.02
C ALA A 194 -9.96 -16.62 27.66
N LEU A 195 -9.50 -15.59 26.94
CA LEU A 195 -8.10 -15.43 26.56
C LEU A 195 -7.21 -15.03 27.74
N THR A 196 -7.65 -14.12 28.60
CA THR A 196 -6.93 -13.79 29.85
C THR A 196 -6.79 -15.03 30.72
N ARG A 197 -7.86 -15.82 30.87
CA ARG A 197 -7.80 -17.10 31.58
C ARG A 197 -6.83 -18.10 30.93
N TYR A 198 -6.78 -18.17 29.60
CA TYR A 198 -5.83 -19.01 28.90
C TYR A 198 -4.38 -18.66 29.29
N TYR A 199 -4.01 -17.38 29.29
CA TYR A 199 -2.65 -16.95 29.66
C TYR A 199 -2.32 -17.11 31.14
N LEU A 200 -3.32 -17.25 32.02
CA LEU A 200 -3.12 -17.62 33.43
C LEU A 200 -2.82 -19.11 33.62
N GLU A 201 -3.43 -19.96 32.80
CA GLU A 201 -3.37 -21.40 32.95
C GLU A 201 -2.32 -22.05 32.05
N VAL A 202 -1.86 -21.40 30.97
CA VAL A 202 -0.87 -21.95 30.03
C VAL A 202 0.48 -22.30 30.69
N GLU A 203 0.81 -21.63 31.79
CA GLU A 203 2.00 -21.91 32.61
C GLU A 203 1.80 -23.12 33.57
N GLN A 204 0.57 -23.65 33.68
CA GLN A 204 0.24 -24.77 34.57
C GLN A 204 0.32 -26.11 33.81
N GLU A 205 0.96 -27.12 34.42
CA GLU A 205 1.16 -28.43 33.77
C GLU A 205 -0.13 -29.23 33.55
N SER A 206 -1.16 -29.02 34.40
CA SER A 206 -2.42 -29.79 34.37
C SER A 206 -3.65 -28.86 34.48
N SER A 207 -4.07 -28.29 33.35
CA SER A 207 -5.32 -27.55 33.23
C SER A 207 -6.33 -28.30 32.36
N ASP A 208 -7.53 -28.53 32.90
CA ASP A 208 -8.66 -29.10 32.15
C ASP A 208 -9.30 -28.10 31.18
N TYR A 209 -9.06 -26.80 31.40
CA TYR A 209 -9.55 -25.70 30.58
C TYR A 209 -8.80 -25.60 29.25
N LEU A 210 -7.47 -25.80 29.27
CA LEU A 210 -6.64 -25.73 28.08
C LEU A 210 -6.99 -26.84 27.09
N ILE A 211 -7.12 -26.47 25.82
CA ILE A 211 -7.24 -27.41 24.72
C ILE A 211 -5.95 -27.41 23.94
N ARG A 212 -5.41 -28.60 23.75
CA ARG A 212 -4.22 -28.83 22.92
C ARG A 212 -4.63 -29.06 21.47
N ASP A 213 -3.80 -28.57 20.56
CA ASP A 213 -3.98 -28.75 19.13
C ASP A 213 -3.45 -30.10 18.63
N GLU A 214 -3.45 -30.27 17.32
CA GLU A 214 -2.91 -31.44 16.61
C GLU A 214 -1.42 -31.70 16.86
N TYR A 215 -0.65 -30.71 17.35
CA TYR A 215 0.76 -30.82 17.71
C TYR A 215 0.95 -31.03 19.21
N ASN A 216 -0.14 -31.27 19.95
CA ASN A 216 -0.17 -31.41 21.40
C ASN A 216 0.29 -30.13 22.15
N LEU A 217 0.21 -28.95 21.51
CA LEU A 217 0.54 -27.67 22.11
C LEU A 217 -0.73 -26.98 22.61
N PRO A 218 -0.71 -26.28 23.76
CA PRO A 218 -1.84 -25.47 24.20
C PRO A 218 -2.20 -24.45 23.12
N ASN A 219 -3.49 -24.40 22.75
CA ASN A 219 -3.96 -23.57 21.66
C ASN A 219 -5.02 -22.57 22.15
N PRO A 220 -4.76 -21.25 22.06
CA PRO A 220 -5.69 -20.25 22.55
C PRO A 220 -6.99 -20.27 21.76
N ASN A 221 -6.94 -20.43 20.44
CA ASN A 221 -8.13 -20.34 19.59
C ASN A 221 -9.11 -21.51 19.80
N LEU A 222 -8.61 -22.74 19.96
CA LEU A 222 -9.43 -23.90 20.35
C LEU A 222 -10.00 -23.76 21.76
N THR A 223 -9.22 -23.20 22.69
CA THR A 223 -9.67 -22.93 24.06
C THR A 223 -10.79 -21.89 24.10
N LEU A 224 -10.63 -20.78 23.37
CA LEU A 224 -11.67 -19.77 23.18
C LEU A 224 -12.92 -20.36 22.53
N LEU A 225 -12.76 -21.20 21.50
CA LEU A 225 -13.87 -21.85 20.80
C LEU A 225 -14.75 -22.65 21.78
N ALA A 226 -14.15 -23.40 22.70
CA ALA A 226 -14.90 -24.13 23.73
C ALA A 226 -15.64 -23.16 24.68
N ALA A 227 -14.91 -22.15 25.17
CA ALA A 227 -15.42 -21.21 26.17
C ALA A 227 -16.63 -20.41 25.66
N ILE A 228 -16.53 -19.81 24.48
CA ILE A 228 -17.59 -18.94 23.92
C ILE A 228 -18.85 -19.74 23.55
N ASN A 229 -18.67 -20.99 23.08
CA ASN A 229 -19.78 -21.85 22.69
C ASN A 229 -20.36 -22.65 23.87
N LYS A 230 -19.83 -22.46 25.09
CA LYS A 230 -20.20 -23.22 26.29
C LYS A 230 -20.10 -24.74 26.09
N VAL A 231 -19.14 -25.17 25.28
CA VAL A 231 -18.88 -26.58 24.99
C VAL A 231 -17.82 -27.09 25.97
N LYS A 232 -18.03 -28.29 26.53
CA LYS A 232 -17.03 -28.90 27.42
C LYS A 232 -15.70 -29.08 26.67
N PRO A 233 -14.53 -28.77 27.27
CA PRO A 233 -13.24 -28.92 26.61
C PRO A 233 -13.00 -30.32 26.02
N ALA A 234 -13.50 -31.37 26.67
CA ALA A 234 -13.44 -32.75 26.18
C ALA A 234 -14.08 -32.95 24.79
N ALA A 235 -15.16 -32.22 24.48
CA ALA A 235 -15.83 -32.34 23.18
C ALA A 235 -15.02 -31.67 22.07
N ILE A 236 -14.39 -30.52 22.32
CA ILE A 236 -13.47 -29.91 21.34
C ILE A 236 -12.20 -30.76 21.19
N ARG A 237 -11.66 -31.34 22.29
CA ARG A 237 -10.55 -32.32 22.21
C ARG A 237 -10.91 -33.50 21.32
N LYS A 238 -12.14 -34.03 21.43
CA LYS A 238 -12.64 -35.08 20.53
C LYS A 238 -12.71 -34.61 19.07
N LEU A 239 -13.17 -33.39 18.79
CA LEU A 239 -13.14 -32.83 17.42
C LEU A 239 -11.71 -32.75 16.89
N VAL A 240 -10.73 -32.37 17.72
CA VAL A 240 -9.32 -32.37 17.33
C VAL A 240 -8.88 -33.78 16.94
N THR A 241 -9.13 -34.78 17.79
CA THR A 241 -8.80 -36.18 17.50
C THR A 241 -9.43 -36.70 16.21
N GLU A 242 -10.68 -36.33 15.92
CA GLU A 242 -11.40 -36.78 14.71
C GLU A 242 -10.96 -36.07 13.44
N ILE A 243 -10.64 -34.76 13.50
CA ILE A 243 -10.29 -33.95 12.32
C ILE A 243 -8.81 -34.09 11.96
N THR A 244 -7.91 -34.25 12.93
CA THR A 244 -6.46 -34.43 12.69
C THR A 244 -6.13 -35.46 11.60
N PRO A 245 -6.64 -36.71 11.62
CA PRO A 245 -6.35 -37.68 10.56
C PRO A 245 -6.95 -37.27 9.21
N MET A 246 -8.02 -36.47 9.16
CA MET A 246 -8.55 -35.93 7.90
C MET A 246 -7.66 -34.84 7.31
N LEU A 247 -6.83 -34.19 8.14
CA LEU A 247 -5.96 -33.08 7.75
C LEU A 247 -4.52 -33.54 7.44
N PHE A 248 -4.01 -34.51 8.22
CA PHE A 248 -2.62 -34.98 8.20
C PHE A 248 -2.46 -36.49 7.95
N GLY A 249 -3.55 -37.25 7.86
CA GLY A 249 -3.49 -38.70 7.66
C GLY A 249 -2.95 -39.11 6.28
N PRO A 250 -2.77 -40.42 6.05
CA PRO A 250 -2.23 -40.94 4.79
C PRO A 250 -3.11 -40.61 3.56
N GLU A 251 -4.41 -40.45 3.76
CA GLU A 251 -5.38 -39.98 2.77
C GLU A 251 -6.13 -38.75 3.30
N PRO A 252 -5.51 -37.54 3.28
CA PRO A 252 -6.15 -36.35 3.79
C PRO A 252 -7.31 -35.93 2.89
N LYS A 253 -8.39 -35.40 3.47
CA LYS A 253 -9.54 -34.91 2.71
C LYS A 253 -9.13 -33.68 1.91
N GLU A 254 -9.33 -33.74 0.60
CA GLU A 254 -8.94 -32.66 -0.32
C GLU A 254 -9.56 -31.30 0.05
N VAL A 255 -10.82 -31.29 0.47
CA VAL A 255 -11.54 -30.08 0.93
C VAL A 255 -10.84 -29.42 2.12
N LEU A 256 -10.07 -30.17 2.92
CA LEU A 256 -9.35 -29.66 4.09
C LEU A 256 -7.90 -29.28 3.79
N ALA A 257 -7.38 -29.57 2.59
CA ALA A 257 -5.98 -29.33 2.23
C ALA A 257 -5.59 -27.83 2.26
N ALA A 258 -6.57 -26.93 2.16
CA ALA A 258 -6.42 -25.49 2.22
C ALA A 258 -6.23 -24.92 3.64
N PHE A 259 -6.43 -25.71 4.69
CA PHE A 259 -6.42 -25.21 6.07
C PHE A 259 -5.12 -25.57 6.80
N PRO A 260 -4.44 -24.61 7.45
CA PRO A 260 -3.17 -24.89 8.11
C PRO A 260 -3.32 -25.62 9.44
N THR A 261 -4.46 -25.48 10.13
CA THR A 261 -4.69 -26.12 11.44
C THR A 261 -6.08 -26.71 11.59
N VAL A 262 -6.27 -27.58 12.60
CA VAL A 262 -7.59 -28.10 12.96
C VAL A 262 -8.57 -26.99 13.31
N PHE A 263 -8.13 -25.96 14.06
CA PHE A 263 -8.99 -24.82 14.40
C PHE A 263 -9.61 -24.18 13.15
N ASN A 264 -8.80 -23.99 12.10
CA ASN A 264 -9.29 -23.44 10.84
C ASN A 264 -10.21 -24.43 10.10
N ALA A 265 -9.86 -25.72 10.10
CA ALA A 265 -10.58 -26.77 9.39
C ALA A 265 -11.99 -27.07 9.97
N ILE A 266 -12.22 -26.83 11.27
CA ILE A 266 -13.55 -27.01 11.90
C ILE A 266 -14.65 -26.27 11.14
N PHE A 267 -14.36 -25.05 10.68
CA PHE A 267 -15.34 -24.19 10.00
C PHE A 267 -15.53 -24.53 8.51
N ALA A 268 -14.77 -25.49 7.97
CA ALA A 268 -15.00 -26.03 6.63
C ALA A 268 -16.25 -26.95 6.58
N PHE A 269 -16.68 -27.47 7.73
CA PHE A 269 -17.86 -28.33 7.83
C PHE A 269 -19.14 -27.48 8.03
N PRO A 270 -20.12 -27.52 7.11
CA PRO A 270 -21.32 -26.68 7.21
C PRO A 270 -22.10 -26.89 8.51
N LYS A 271 -22.19 -28.13 9.00
CA LYS A 271 -22.86 -28.46 10.27
C LYS A 271 -22.17 -27.83 11.47
N LEU A 272 -20.84 -27.92 11.55
CA LEU A 272 -20.08 -27.32 12.65
C LEU A 272 -20.10 -25.79 12.57
N LYS A 273 -19.97 -25.22 11.36
CA LYS A 273 -20.08 -23.77 11.14
C LYS A 273 -21.44 -23.20 11.57
N ALA A 274 -22.52 -23.97 11.43
CA ALA A 274 -23.85 -23.57 11.89
C ALA A 274 -24.06 -23.71 13.41
N GLN A 275 -23.30 -24.59 14.08
CA GLN A 275 -23.46 -24.89 15.51
C GLN A 275 -22.45 -24.16 16.40
N LEU A 276 -21.28 -23.82 15.86
CA LEU A 276 -20.19 -23.19 16.59
C LEU A 276 -20.00 -21.76 16.09
N GLY A 277 -20.16 -20.80 17.00
CA GLY A 277 -19.73 -19.43 16.81
C GLY A 277 -18.20 -19.35 16.78
N LYS A 278 -17.66 -18.66 15.78
CA LYS A 278 -16.23 -18.36 15.70
C LYS A 278 -15.88 -17.29 16.74
N PRO A 279 -14.77 -17.42 17.50
CA PRO A 279 -14.32 -16.38 18.42
C PRO A 279 -14.15 -15.02 17.73
N ALA A 280 -14.55 -13.95 18.41
CA ALA A 280 -14.32 -12.58 17.94
C ALA A 280 -12.83 -12.20 17.99
N ILE A 281 -12.03 -12.91 18.78
CA ILE A 281 -10.58 -12.72 18.88
C ILE A 281 -9.88 -14.00 18.48
N GLU A 282 -8.90 -13.86 17.59
CA GLU A 282 -8.00 -14.95 17.20
C GLU A 282 -6.56 -14.51 17.43
N VAL A 283 -5.80 -15.32 18.17
CA VAL A 283 -4.41 -15.04 18.52
C VAL A 283 -3.50 -16.07 17.89
N ASN A 284 -2.40 -15.63 17.28
CA ASN A 284 -1.42 -16.46 16.59
C ASN A 284 -2.06 -17.45 15.60
N ASN A 285 -3.23 -17.10 15.03
CA ASN A 285 -3.84 -17.91 13.98
C ASN A 285 -2.99 -17.81 12.71
N ILE A 286 -2.35 -18.91 12.37
CA ILE A 286 -1.35 -18.98 11.31
C ILE A 286 -1.94 -18.74 9.93
N GLN A 287 -3.20 -19.10 9.72
CA GLN A 287 -3.90 -18.75 8.48
C GLN A 287 -3.91 -17.24 8.24
N ARG A 288 -3.87 -16.41 9.30
CA ARG A 288 -3.90 -14.95 9.18
C ARG A 288 -2.49 -14.32 9.09
N LEU A 289 -1.44 -15.09 9.39
CA LEU A 289 -0.05 -14.62 9.25
C LEU A 289 0.41 -14.61 7.78
N MET A 290 -0.22 -15.39 6.92
CA MET A 290 0.12 -15.45 5.49
C MET A 290 -0.78 -14.51 4.67
N PRO A 291 -0.21 -13.69 3.76
CA PRO A 291 -1.00 -12.82 2.87
C PRO A 291 -1.97 -13.63 1.99
N GLY A 292 -3.18 -13.10 1.77
CA GLY A 292 -4.18 -13.70 0.85
C GLY A 292 -5.01 -14.85 1.42
N GLN A 293 -4.82 -15.27 2.67
CA GLN A 293 -5.57 -16.38 3.29
C GLN A 293 -6.73 -15.98 4.20
N ALA A 294 -6.95 -14.68 4.40
CA ALA A 294 -7.91 -14.14 5.38
C ALA A 294 -9.38 -14.42 5.03
N THR A 295 -9.70 -14.66 3.75
CA THR A 295 -11.08 -14.83 3.25
C THR A 295 -11.34 -16.26 2.76
N GLY A 296 -11.43 -17.21 3.71
CA GLY A 296 -12.25 -18.43 3.57
C GLY A 296 -11.85 -19.50 2.54
N GLY A 297 -10.79 -19.33 1.76
CA GLY A 297 -10.25 -20.35 0.86
C GLY A 297 -8.73 -20.21 0.77
N GLY A 298 -7.99 -20.86 1.68
CA GLY A 298 -6.54 -20.82 1.67
C GLY A 298 -5.94 -21.56 0.47
N ASN A 299 -4.79 -21.11 -0.02
CA ASN A 299 -4.00 -21.87 -0.98
C ASN A 299 -3.42 -23.13 -0.29
N ARG A 300 -3.65 -24.33 -0.86
CA ARG A 300 -3.11 -25.61 -0.38
C ARG A 300 -1.60 -25.54 -0.12
N ASN A 301 -0.82 -24.93 -1.02
CA ASN A 301 0.63 -24.87 -0.87
C ASN A 301 1.05 -23.99 0.32
N GLN A 302 0.39 -22.85 0.50
CA GLN A 302 0.63 -21.97 1.64
C GLN A 302 0.20 -22.63 2.97
N ALA A 303 -0.87 -23.42 2.96
CA ALA A 303 -1.27 -24.21 4.13
C ALA A 303 -0.23 -25.28 4.47
N MET A 304 0.38 -25.94 3.48
CA MET A 304 1.49 -26.88 3.70
C MET A 304 2.73 -26.20 4.28
N LEU A 305 3.13 -25.06 3.72
CA LEU A 305 4.23 -24.23 4.23
C LEU A 305 3.97 -23.84 5.70
N SER A 306 2.74 -23.44 6.00
CA SER A 306 2.31 -23.09 7.36
C SER A 306 2.42 -24.27 8.34
N ARG A 307 1.89 -25.44 7.97
CA ARG A 307 1.98 -26.67 8.77
C ARG A 307 3.43 -27.06 9.05
N MET A 308 4.31 -26.91 8.07
CA MET A 308 5.72 -27.22 8.22
C MET A 308 6.42 -26.26 9.19
N ALA A 309 6.09 -24.96 9.13
CA ALA A 309 6.60 -23.99 10.09
C ALA A 309 6.17 -24.33 11.52
N ILE A 310 4.91 -24.78 11.72
CA ILE A 310 4.44 -25.23 13.03
C ILE A 310 5.17 -26.48 13.49
N ALA A 311 5.25 -27.50 12.63
CA ALA A 311 5.90 -28.76 12.99
C ALA A 311 7.38 -28.58 13.38
N GLY A 312 8.07 -27.61 12.76
CA GLY A 312 9.49 -27.36 13.01
C GLY A 312 9.81 -26.34 14.10
N TYR A 313 8.85 -25.47 14.47
CA TYR A 313 9.10 -24.29 15.33
C TYR A 313 7.95 -23.95 16.29
N GLY A 314 6.89 -24.77 16.35
CA GLY A 314 5.62 -24.48 17.03
C GLY A 314 5.72 -24.21 18.54
N GLU A 315 6.76 -24.72 19.20
CA GLU A 315 7.03 -24.46 20.62
C GLU A 315 7.28 -22.97 20.91
N ASN A 316 7.74 -22.22 19.91
CA ASN A 316 7.95 -20.78 20.02
C ASN A 316 7.12 -20.04 18.95
N PRO A 317 5.95 -19.50 19.32
CA PRO A 317 5.08 -18.77 18.38
C PRO A 317 5.77 -17.59 17.68
N ARG A 318 6.76 -16.96 18.33
CA ARG A 318 7.54 -15.87 17.72
C ARG A 318 8.42 -16.41 16.60
N GLN A 319 9.10 -17.53 16.84
CA GLN A 319 9.92 -18.18 15.82
C GLN A 319 9.07 -18.64 14.64
N VAL A 320 7.85 -19.17 14.86
CA VAL A 320 6.89 -19.46 13.78
C VAL A 320 6.59 -18.20 12.97
N ALA A 321 6.25 -17.09 13.62
CA ALA A 321 5.95 -15.84 12.93
C ALA A 321 7.16 -15.30 12.14
N GLU A 322 8.37 -15.37 12.70
CA GLU A 322 9.60 -14.95 12.03
C GLU A 322 9.93 -15.83 10.82
N VAL A 323 9.77 -17.14 10.93
CA VAL A 323 9.96 -18.10 9.84
C VAL A 323 8.95 -17.85 8.73
N LEU A 324 7.66 -17.76 9.06
CA LEU A 324 6.61 -17.48 8.08
C LEU A 324 6.82 -16.15 7.36
N ALA A 325 7.19 -15.11 8.10
CA ALA A 325 7.54 -13.83 7.49
C ALA A 325 8.73 -13.97 6.53
N SER A 326 9.74 -14.80 6.85
CA SER A 326 10.90 -15.07 5.99
C SER A 326 10.59 -15.87 4.72
N VAL A 327 9.44 -16.56 4.66
CA VAL A 327 8.99 -17.31 3.47
C VAL A 327 7.71 -16.72 2.87
N SER A 328 7.40 -15.48 3.23
CA SER A 328 6.29 -14.68 2.70
C SER A 328 6.84 -13.44 2.01
N SER A 329 6.17 -12.98 0.95
CA SER A 329 6.61 -11.78 0.22
C SER A 329 6.62 -10.53 1.11
N GLY A 330 5.57 -10.32 1.90
CA GLY A 330 5.42 -9.15 2.79
C GLY A 330 6.52 -9.01 3.84
N GLY A 331 7.22 -10.09 4.20
CA GLY A 331 8.31 -10.05 5.20
C GLY A 331 9.57 -9.30 4.77
N TYR A 332 9.64 -8.87 3.50
CA TYR A 332 10.76 -8.14 2.90
C TYR A 332 10.45 -6.65 2.65
N GLN A 333 9.22 -6.19 2.91
CA GLN A 333 8.84 -4.80 2.72
C GLN A 333 9.54 -3.89 3.75
N ASN A 334 10.08 -2.76 3.29
CA ASN A 334 10.79 -1.77 4.12
C ASN A 334 11.90 -2.36 5.01
N ILE A 335 12.51 -3.46 4.57
CA ILE A 335 13.55 -4.18 5.32
C ILE A 335 14.88 -3.43 5.28
N TYR A 336 15.70 -3.55 6.33
CA TYR A 336 17.10 -3.10 6.34
C TYR A 336 18.07 -4.27 6.40
N MET A 337 19.38 -3.99 6.21
CA MET A 337 20.42 -5.00 6.04
C MET A 337 20.47 -6.07 7.14
N GLY A 338 20.47 -5.68 8.42
CA GLY A 338 20.54 -6.64 9.54
C GLY A 338 19.36 -7.62 9.55
N THR A 339 18.15 -7.12 9.35
CA THR A 339 16.94 -7.96 9.28
C THR A 339 16.93 -8.82 8.02
N LEU A 340 17.37 -8.29 6.88
CA LEU A 340 17.47 -9.06 5.64
C LEU A 340 18.36 -10.29 5.83
N GLN A 341 19.51 -10.14 6.48
CA GLN A 341 20.39 -11.28 6.81
C GLN A 341 19.71 -12.32 7.71
N LYS A 342 19.01 -11.87 8.76
CA LYS A 342 18.23 -12.75 9.65
C LYS A 342 17.14 -13.51 8.88
N ARG A 343 16.36 -12.82 8.04
CA ARG A 343 15.32 -13.42 7.18
C ARG A 343 15.88 -14.49 6.25
N LEU A 344 16.98 -14.18 5.56
CA LEU A 344 17.62 -15.11 4.63
C LEU A 344 18.15 -16.36 5.36
N SER A 345 18.66 -16.21 6.59
CA SER A 345 19.06 -17.34 7.43
C SER A 345 17.86 -18.21 7.81
N LEU A 346 16.76 -17.61 8.29
CA LEU A 346 15.55 -18.35 8.66
C LEU A 346 14.90 -19.05 7.45
N ALA A 347 14.88 -18.39 6.30
CA ALA A 347 14.41 -18.98 5.04
C ALA A 347 15.30 -20.15 4.60
N THR A 348 16.62 -20.04 4.77
CA THR A 348 17.57 -21.13 4.50
C THR A 348 17.29 -22.34 5.40
N ASP A 349 17.10 -22.10 6.70
CA ASP A 349 16.74 -23.15 7.66
C ASP A 349 15.42 -23.83 7.30
N PHE A 350 14.43 -23.04 6.92
CA PHE A 350 13.14 -23.56 6.48
C PHE A 350 13.29 -24.43 5.22
N LEU A 351 13.98 -23.96 4.19
CA LEU A 351 14.15 -24.73 2.95
C LEU A 351 14.93 -26.04 3.17
N ASN A 352 16.01 -26.02 3.95
CA ASN A 352 16.77 -27.23 4.31
C ASN A 352 15.87 -28.25 5.03
N LYS A 353 15.05 -27.81 6.00
CA LYS A 353 14.10 -28.69 6.69
C LYS A 353 13.03 -29.25 5.73
N SER A 354 12.67 -28.50 4.69
CA SER A 354 11.57 -28.88 3.78
C SER A 354 11.92 -30.03 2.85
N GLU A 355 13.21 -30.33 2.68
CA GLU A 355 13.69 -31.50 1.91
C GLU A 355 13.12 -32.82 2.47
N ASN A 356 12.88 -32.87 3.78
CA ASN A 356 12.34 -34.03 4.48
C ASN A 356 10.81 -34.01 4.63
N ALA A 357 10.11 -33.04 4.01
CA ALA A 357 8.65 -32.96 4.07
C ALA A 357 7.99 -34.05 3.22
N SER A 358 6.71 -34.34 3.47
CA SER A 358 5.95 -35.34 2.68
C SER A 358 5.75 -34.94 1.21
N GLN A 359 5.78 -33.63 0.90
CA GLN A 359 5.69 -33.08 -0.46
C GLN A 359 6.72 -31.94 -0.62
N PRO A 360 8.03 -32.27 -0.67
CA PRO A 360 9.10 -31.29 -0.57
C PRO A 360 9.06 -30.28 -1.74
N GLY A 361 8.83 -30.77 -2.96
CA GLY A 361 8.80 -29.91 -4.15
C GLY A 361 7.69 -28.86 -4.17
N ALA A 362 6.50 -29.16 -3.61
CA ALA A 362 5.40 -28.18 -3.58
C ALA A 362 5.66 -27.06 -2.57
N VAL A 363 6.16 -27.41 -1.37
CA VAL A 363 6.46 -26.46 -0.30
C VAL A 363 7.63 -25.55 -0.68
N GLN A 364 8.71 -26.14 -1.21
CA GLN A 364 9.88 -25.38 -1.67
C GLN A 364 9.52 -24.41 -2.79
N LYS A 365 8.74 -24.86 -3.79
CA LYS A 365 8.32 -23.99 -4.90
C LYS A 365 7.52 -22.79 -4.43
N GLU A 366 6.57 -22.98 -3.52
CA GLU A 366 5.76 -21.89 -2.95
C GLU A 366 6.62 -20.93 -2.11
N ALA A 367 7.47 -21.47 -1.23
CA ALA A 367 8.36 -20.65 -0.39
C ALA A 367 9.32 -19.83 -1.25
N LEU A 368 9.95 -20.44 -2.26
CA LEU A 368 10.86 -19.74 -3.18
C LEU A 368 10.15 -18.67 -4.00
N HIS A 369 8.94 -18.95 -4.48
CA HIS A 369 8.13 -17.95 -5.19
C HIS A 369 7.81 -16.73 -4.31
N ASN A 370 7.43 -16.97 -3.06
CA ASN A 370 7.16 -15.90 -2.10
C ASN A 370 8.41 -15.10 -1.74
N ILE A 371 9.56 -15.78 -1.56
CA ILE A 371 10.85 -15.13 -1.32
C ILE A 371 11.26 -14.29 -2.53
N GLU A 372 11.17 -14.81 -3.74
CA GLU A 372 11.47 -14.08 -4.97
C GLU A 372 10.63 -12.80 -5.08
N THR A 373 9.31 -12.93 -4.88
CA THR A 373 8.38 -11.78 -4.87
C THR A 373 8.72 -10.78 -3.76
N GLY A 374 9.13 -11.25 -2.59
CA GLY A 374 9.58 -10.40 -1.49
C GLY A 374 10.86 -9.62 -1.81
N LEU A 375 11.84 -10.32 -2.39
CA LEU A 375 13.12 -9.76 -2.81
C LEU A 375 12.95 -8.69 -3.91
N GLU A 376 11.91 -8.75 -4.73
CA GLU A 376 11.61 -7.67 -5.69
C GLU A 376 11.39 -6.31 -5.03
N MET A 377 10.89 -6.28 -3.79
CA MET A 377 10.59 -5.05 -3.02
C MET A 377 11.81 -4.48 -2.27
N VAL A 378 12.93 -5.21 -2.23
CA VAL A 378 14.13 -4.79 -1.50
C VAL A 378 14.86 -3.70 -2.29
N PRO A 379 15.26 -2.58 -1.66
CA PRO A 379 16.01 -1.50 -2.32
C PRO A 379 17.34 -1.97 -2.92
N ASP A 380 17.72 -1.36 -4.05
CA ASP A 380 18.95 -1.71 -4.80
C ASP A 380 20.22 -1.50 -3.94
N GLU A 381 20.22 -0.52 -3.04
CA GLU A 381 21.33 -0.18 -2.14
C GLU A 381 21.67 -1.34 -1.19
N LEU A 382 20.66 -2.10 -0.75
CA LEU A 382 20.88 -3.27 0.09
C LEU A 382 21.54 -4.40 -0.71
N TYR A 383 21.18 -4.57 -1.98
CA TYR A 383 21.85 -5.55 -2.85
C TYR A 383 23.31 -5.18 -3.14
N GLU A 384 23.60 -3.88 -3.29
CA GLU A 384 24.97 -3.41 -3.47
C GLU A 384 25.82 -3.71 -2.23
N ALA A 385 25.30 -3.44 -1.04
CA ALA A 385 25.99 -3.66 0.24
C ALA A 385 26.06 -5.14 0.69
N LEU A 386 25.31 -6.06 0.07
CA LEU A 386 25.33 -7.49 0.41
C LEU A 386 26.63 -8.17 -0.06
N ASN A 387 27.43 -8.71 0.87
CA ASN A 387 28.57 -9.55 0.51
C ASN A 387 28.14 -11.00 0.28
N LEU A 388 27.87 -11.36 -0.99
CA LEU A 388 27.62 -12.75 -1.37
C LEU A 388 28.97 -13.45 -1.55
N SER A 389 29.31 -14.36 -0.63
CA SER A 389 30.41 -15.30 -0.79
C SER A 389 29.82 -16.67 -1.10
N SER A 390 30.32 -17.37 -2.12
CA SER A 390 29.93 -18.74 -2.38
C SER A 390 30.43 -19.66 -1.26
N ALA A 391 29.87 -20.87 -1.15
CA ALA A 391 30.38 -21.87 -0.21
C ALA A 391 31.83 -22.28 -0.53
N GLU A 392 32.24 -22.19 -1.81
CA GLU A 392 33.58 -22.53 -2.29
C GLU A 392 34.61 -21.43 -1.98
N ASP A 393 34.25 -20.14 -2.12
CA ASP A 393 35.13 -18.99 -1.84
C ASP A 393 35.59 -18.92 -0.37
N ARG A 394 34.85 -19.55 0.54
CA ARG A 394 35.15 -19.55 1.97
C ARG A 394 36.18 -20.59 2.37
N THR A 395 36.37 -21.65 1.57
CA THR A 395 37.45 -22.62 1.79
C THR A 395 38.84 -22.03 1.53
N ALA A 396 38.93 -20.94 0.76
CA ALA A 396 40.18 -20.20 0.55
C ALA A 396 40.46 -19.12 1.63
N ALA A 397 39.44 -18.69 2.38
CA ALA A 397 39.56 -17.65 3.41
C ALA A 397 39.91 -18.18 4.81
N GLU A 398 40.07 -19.50 4.97
CA GLU A 398 40.48 -20.13 6.23
C GLU A 398 41.99 -19.94 6.55
N ALA A 399 42.75 -19.33 5.66
CA ALA A 399 44.14 -18.92 5.90
C ALA A 399 44.24 -17.43 6.27
N GLY A 400 43.76 -17.04 7.46
CA GLY A 400 44.34 -15.89 8.16
C GLY A 400 43.46 -14.67 8.47
N GLN A 401 42.13 -14.72 8.33
CA GLN A 401 41.24 -13.67 8.87
C GLN A 401 40.07 -14.26 9.65
N GLN A 402 39.71 -13.63 10.76
CA GLN A 402 38.59 -14.07 11.59
C GLN A 402 37.30 -14.17 10.76
N PRO A 403 36.57 -15.30 10.83
CA PRO A 403 35.41 -15.52 9.99
C PRO A 403 34.27 -14.57 10.38
N GLY A 404 33.91 -13.69 9.45
CA GLY A 404 32.61 -13.00 9.50
C GLY A 404 31.52 -14.06 9.51
N HIS A 405 30.77 -14.13 10.61
CA HIS A 405 29.73 -15.14 10.87
C HIS A 405 28.57 -15.03 9.88
N GLN A 406 28.71 -15.58 8.68
CA GLN A 406 27.60 -15.78 7.78
C GLN A 406 27.52 -17.28 7.50
N ARG A 407 26.48 -17.95 7.98
CA ARG A 407 26.17 -19.33 7.60
C ARG A 407 25.93 -19.42 6.08
N PRO A 408 26.32 -20.52 5.39
CA PRO A 408 26.01 -20.67 3.98
C PRO A 408 24.49 -20.65 3.74
N LEU A 409 24.07 -19.90 2.71
CA LEU A 409 22.67 -19.82 2.30
C LEU A 409 22.26 -21.07 1.51
N HIS A 410 20.97 -21.39 1.53
CA HIS A 410 20.40 -22.40 0.64
C HIS A 410 20.69 -22.05 -0.82
N GLN A 411 21.05 -23.03 -1.65
CA GLN A 411 21.51 -22.81 -3.03
C GLN A 411 20.52 -21.98 -3.87
N GLU A 412 19.22 -22.28 -3.76
CA GLU A 412 18.16 -21.52 -4.45
C GLU A 412 18.04 -20.07 -3.96
N ILE A 413 18.18 -19.81 -2.65
CA ILE A 413 18.19 -18.43 -2.11
C ILE A 413 19.43 -17.70 -2.61
N PHE A 414 20.59 -18.36 -2.60
CA PHE A 414 21.82 -17.80 -3.14
C PHE A 414 21.67 -17.45 -4.62
N SER A 415 21.03 -18.32 -5.41
CA SER A 415 20.71 -18.08 -6.83
C SER A 415 19.81 -16.86 -7.02
N LEU A 416 18.75 -16.73 -6.22
CA LEU A 416 17.87 -15.56 -6.21
C LEU A 416 18.63 -14.28 -5.85
N LEU A 417 19.41 -14.27 -4.77
CA LEU A 417 20.18 -13.09 -4.37
C LEU A 417 21.24 -12.72 -5.40
N SER A 418 21.90 -13.71 -6.00
CA SER A 418 22.84 -13.51 -7.10
C SER A 418 22.15 -12.85 -8.29
N PHE A 419 20.95 -13.32 -8.64
CA PHE A 419 20.11 -12.70 -9.66
C PHE A 419 19.76 -11.24 -9.32
N PHE A 420 19.23 -10.96 -8.12
CA PHE A 420 18.83 -9.59 -7.73
C PHE A 420 20.02 -8.64 -7.59
N LYS A 421 21.16 -9.11 -7.06
CA LYS A 421 22.41 -8.33 -7.01
C LYS A 421 22.90 -7.98 -8.41
N ARG A 422 22.87 -8.94 -9.33
CA ARG A 422 23.25 -8.73 -10.74
C ARG A 422 22.24 -7.84 -11.46
N ARG A 423 20.94 -7.95 -11.15
CA ARG A 423 19.88 -7.05 -11.65
C ARG A 423 20.15 -5.60 -11.22
N SER A 424 20.48 -5.38 -9.95
CA SER A 424 20.88 -4.06 -9.44
C SER A 424 22.11 -3.51 -10.18
N ALA A 425 23.15 -4.33 -10.35
CA ALA A 425 24.33 -3.96 -11.13
C ALA A 425 24.01 -3.66 -12.61
N ILE A 426 23.07 -4.39 -13.22
CA ILE A 426 22.60 -4.14 -14.59
C ILE A 426 21.84 -2.83 -14.68
N LYS A 427 21.01 -2.45 -13.70
CA LYS A 427 20.39 -1.12 -13.68
C LYS A 427 21.46 -0.02 -13.73
N LYS A 428 22.57 -0.20 -12.98
CA LYS A 428 23.72 0.70 -13.04
C LYS A 428 24.39 0.68 -14.41
N LYS A 429 24.65 -0.49 -15.00
CA LYS A 429 25.16 -0.64 -16.38
C LYS A 429 24.24 0.06 -17.41
N MET A 430 22.92 -0.09 -17.30
CA MET A 430 21.96 0.57 -18.19
C MET A 430 22.00 2.09 -18.06
N ARG A 431 22.13 2.63 -16.84
CA ARG A 431 22.34 4.07 -16.63
C ARG A 431 23.68 4.54 -17.19
N ASP A 432 24.73 3.74 -17.04
CA ASP A 432 26.08 4.05 -17.54
C ASP A 432 26.23 3.80 -19.05
N MET A 433 25.29 3.11 -19.71
CA MET A 433 25.32 2.81 -21.15
C MET A 433 25.36 4.09 -21.99
N VAL A 434 24.74 5.16 -21.48
CA VAL A 434 24.88 6.55 -21.89
C VAL A 434 26.36 6.88 -22.15
N ARG A 435 27.30 6.50 -21.28
CA ARG A 435 28.72 6.88 -21.43
C ARG A 435 29.50 6.07 -22.48
N GLY A 436 28.84 5.19 -23.25
CA GLY A 436 29.45 4.47 -24.38
C GLY A 436 30.48 3.38 -24.02
N GLN A 437 30.76 3.15 -22.74
CA GLN A 437 31.83 2.25 -22.26
C GLN A 437 31.31 0.98 -21.58
N VAL A 438 30.01 0.69 -21.63
CA VAL A 438 29.43 -0.44 -20.90
C VAL A 438 29.36 -1.68 -21.78
N ARG A 439 30.12 -2.71 -21.41
CA ARG A 439 30.04 -4.03 -22.02
C ARG A 439 29.03 -4.90 -21.26
N PHE A 440 28.00 -5.34 -21.96
CA PHE A 440 27.07 -6.37 -21.47
C PHE A 440 27.63 -7.76 -21.76
N GLU A 441 27.55 -8.63 -20.77
CA GLU A 441 27.97 -10.03 -20.83
C GLU A 441 26.77 -10.94 -21.13
N PRO A 442 26.97 -12.18 -21.62
CA PRO A 442 25.88 -13.13 -21.86
C PRO A 442 24.95 -13.33 -20.65
N GLN A 443 25.53 -13.37 -19.45
CA GLN A 443 24.76 -13.46 -18.21
C GLN A 443 23.91 -12.22 -17.94
N ASP A 444 24.31 -11.03 -18.43
CA ASP A 444 23.51 -9.80 -18.25
C ASP A 444 22.21 -9.91 -19.02
N TYR A 445 22.29 -10.39 -20.26
CA TYR A 445 21.12 -10.66 -21.08
C TYR A 445 20.23 -11.73 -20.45
N ALA A 446 20.79 -12.76 -19.79
CA ALA A 446 20.00 -13.75 -19.07
C ALA A 446 19.21 -13.16 -17.88
N VAL A 447 19.81 -12.21 -17.16
CA VAL A 447 19.12 -11.52 -16.04
C VAL A 447 18.02 -10.61 -16.56
N ILE A 448 18.28 -9.85 -17.63
CA ILE A 448 17.26 -9.01 -18.29
C ILE A 448 16.13 -9.89 -18.81
N ALA A 449 16.47 -11.00 -19.49
CA ALA A 449 15.53 -11.96 -20.03
C ALA A 449 14.57 -12.49 -18.95
N ARG A 450 15.11 -12.91 -17.79
CA ARG A 450 14.29 -13.35 -16.66
C ARG A 450 13.42 -12.23 -16.09
N ASN A 451 13.98 -11.03 -15.88
CA ASN A 451 13.25 -9.92 -15.24
C ASN A 451 12.02 -9.46 -16.06
N PHE A 452 12.15 -9.43 -17.39
CA PHE A 452 11.07 -9.00 -18.29
C PHE A 452 10.36 -10.17 -18.97
N ARG A 453 10.67 -11.42 -18.58
CA ARG A 453 10.08 -12.66 -19.13
C ARG A 453 10.22 -12.75 -20.66
N ILE A 454 11.40 -12.44 -21.20
CA ILE A 454 11.78 -12.56 -22.62
C ILE A 454 12.92 -13.57 -22.80
N SER A 455 13.29 -13.93 -24.03
CA SER A 455 14.45 -14.79 -24.27
C SER A 455 15.78 -14.03 -24.13
N GLY A 456 16.90 -14.76 -23.94
CA GLY A 456 18.24 -14.16 -23.89
C GLY A 456 18.58 -13.39 -25.17
N ASP A 457 18.24 -13.95 -26.33
CA ASP A 457 18.45 -13.29 -27.63
C ASP A 457 17.58 -12.04 -27.77
N GLN A 458 16.33 -12.10 -27.28
CA GLN A 458 15.43 -10.95 -27.24
C GLN A 458 15.96 -9.84 -26.33
N ALA A 459 16.53 -10.19 -25.18
CA ALA A 459 17.17 -9.24 -24.29
C ALA A 459 18.41 -8.60 -24.93
N ALA A 460 19.26 -9.40 -25.57
CA ALA A 460 20.42 -8.90 -26.31
C ALA A 460 20.01 -7.94 -27.44
N HIS A 461 18.99 -8.32 -28.21
CA HIS A 461 18.42 -7.49 -29.26
C HIS A 461 17.86 -6.17 -28.72
N LEU A 462 17.05 -6.20 -27.65
CA LEU A 462 16.51 -5.00 -27.02
C LEU A 462 17.62 -4.05 -26.50
N VAL A 463 18.65 -4.60 -25.88
CA VAL A 463 19.80 -3.80 -25.41
C VAL A 463 20.57 -3.21 -26.58
N GLN A 464 20.73 -3.95 -27.67
CA GLN A 464 21.37 -3.45 -28.89
C GLN A 464 20.56 -2.32 -29.53
N LEU A 465 19.25 -2.47 -29.67
CA LEU A 465 18.36 -1.43 -30.16
C LEU A 465 18.43 -0.17 -29.29
N LEU A 466 18.40 -0.37 -27.97
CA LEU A 466 18.48 0.72 -27.02
C LEU A 466 19.84 1.42 -27.06
N ASN A 467 20.95 0.68 -27.17
CA ASN A 467 22.29 1.26 -27.32
C ASN A 467 22.39 2.12 -28.59
N GLY A 468 21.75 1.70 -29.69
CA GLY A 468 21.64 2.49 -30.91
C GLY A 468 20.85 3.80 -30.76
N CYS A 469 20.12 3.98 -29.64
CA CYS A 469 19.38 5.19 -29.33
C CYS A 469 20.21 6.24 -28.59
N PHE A 470 21.52 6.03 -28.38
CA PHE A 470 22.41 7.01 -27.74
C PHE A 470 23.52 7.46 -28.70
N ASP A 471 24.01 8.69 -28.52
CA ASP A 471 25.19 9.20 -29.23
C ASP A 471 26.51 8.85 -28.52
N GLU A 472 27.65 9.20 -29.13
CA GLU A 472 28.98 8.95 -28.56
C GLU A 472 29.22 9.71 -27.24
N ASN A 473 28.44 10.76 -26.97
CA ASN A 473 28.47 11.54 -25.72
C ASN A 473 27.41 11.06 -24.72
N GLY A 474 26.61 10.04 -25.07
CA GLY A 474 25.52 9.51 -24.27
C GLY A 474 24.20 10.24 -24.32
N ARG A 475 24.04 11.17 -25.24
CA ARG A 475 22.78 11.89 -25.40
C ARG A 475 21.76 10.99 -26.07
N PHE A 476 20.53 11.04 -25.58
CA PHE A 476 19.44 10.25 -26.13
C PHE A 476 19.04 10.78 -27.52
N ARG A 477 19.10 9.92 -28.53
CA ARG A 477 18.75 10.21 -29.92
C ARG A 477 17.32 9.79 -30.21
N ARG A 478 16.39 10.74 -30.04
CA ARG A 478 14.96 10.55 -30.34
C ARG A 478 14.71 9.94 -31.72
N SER A 479 15.35 10.44 -32.77
CA SER A 479 15.16 9.96 -34.14
C SER A 479 15.59 8.50 -34.34
N ALA A 480 16.66 8.07 -33.66
CA ALA A 480 17.09 6.67 -33.70
C ALA A 480 16.11 5.76 -32.96
N PHE A 481 15.61 6.20 -31.81
CA PHE A 481 14.58 5.48 -31.07
C PHE A 481 13.29 5.34 -31.89
N GLU A 482 12.79 6.43 -32.46
CA GLU A 482 11.55 6.44 -33.26
C GLU A 482 11.64 5.52 -34.47
N LYS A 483 12.81 5.47 -35.14
CA LYS A 483 13.06 4.53 -36.24
C LYS A 483 12.98 3.06 -35.79
N ASN A 484 13.36 2.77 -34.55
CA ASN A 484 13.37 1.42 -33.98
C ASN A 484 12.02 1.03 -33.34
N ILE A 485 11.01 1.91 -33.29
CA ILE A 485 9.68 1.60 -32.70
C ILE A 485 9.05 0.33 -33.30
N PRO A 486 9.04 0.10 -34.63
CA PRO A 486 8.48 -1.12 -35.20
C PRO A 486 9.14 -2.40 -34.68
N GLU A 487 10.40 -2.32 -34.25
CA GLU A 487 11.12 -3.44 -33.63
C GLU A 487 10.82 -3.53 -32.12
N PHE A 488 10.70 -2.40 -31.42
CA PHE A 488 10.32 -2.36 -30.01
C PHE A 488 8.90 -2.90 -29.75
N VAL A 489 7.93 -2.56 -30.60
CA VAL A 489 6.52 -2.94 -30.41
C VAL A 489 6.30 -4.46 -30.50
N GLN A 490 7.20 -5.20 -31.14
CA GLN A 490 7.16 -6.68 -31.19
C GLN A 490 7.24 -7.34 -29.80
N TYR A 491 7.71 -6.59 -28.79
CA TYR A 491 7.82 -7.04 -27.41
C TYR A 491 6.61 -6.62 -26.53
N GLU A 492 5.59 -5.98 -27.14
CA GLU A 492 4.32 -5.58 -26.53
C GLU A 492 4.45 -4.93 -25.14
N THR A 493 3.78 -5.47 -24.12
CA THR A 493 3.72 -4.90 -22.77
C THR A 493 5.08 -4.80 -22.09
N LYS A 494 6.00 -5.70 -22.44
CA LYS A 494 7.32 -5.83 -21.78
C LYS A 494 8.26 -4.69 -22.16
N VAL A 495 8.10 -4.11 -23.35
CA VAL A 495 9.00 -3.06 -23.83
C VAL A 495 8.78 -1.75 -23.09
N PHE A 496 7.51 -1.40 -22.81
CA PHE A 496 7.20 -0.18 -22.08
C PHE A 496 7.75 -0.25 -20.67
N GLU A 497 7.51 -1.35 -19.96
CA GLU A 497 8.03 -1.58 -18.62
C GLU A 497 9.57 -1.57 -18.61
N PHE A 498 10.22 -2.24 -19.58
CA PHE A 498 11.67 -2.25 -19.74
C PHE A 498 12.25 -0.84 -19.90
N LEU A 499 11.73 -0.08 -20.85
CA LEU A 499 12.22 1.27 -21.15
C LEU A 499 11.95 2.22 -19.99
N TRP A 500 10.75 2.19 -19.42
CA TRP A 500 10.40 3.04 -18.27
C TRP A 500 11.29 2.73 -17.08
N HIS A 501 11.48 1.44 -16.76
CA HIS A 501 12.26 1.00 -15.62
C HIS A 501 13.72 1.49 -15.66
N TYR A 502 14.36 1.45 -16.83
CA TYR A 502 15.78 1.80 -16.97
C TYR A 502 16.05 3.27 -17.35
N LEU A 503 15.12 3.93 -18.05
CA LEU A 503 15.38 5.24 -18.69
C LEU A 503 14.59 6.40 -18.08
N LYS A 504 13.67 6.15 -17.14
CA LYS A 504 12.92 7.26 -16.50
C LYS A 504 13.82 8.24 -15.72
N GLU A 505 14.99 7.79 -15.26
CA GLU A 505 15.96 8.58 -14.47
C GLU A 505 17.17 9.06 -15.30
N LEU A 506 16.95 9.43 -16.57
CA LEU A 506 18.02 10.03 -17.40
C LEU A 506 18.56 11.32 -16.74
N VAL A 507 19.89 11.46 -16.78
CA VAL A 507 20.61 12.50 -16.00
C VAL A 507 20.28 13.91 -16.46
N SER A 508 20.24 14.15 -17.77
CA SER A 508 19.99 15.48 -18.33
C SER A 508 18.51 15.76 -18.62
N ARG A 509 18.11 17.01 -18.46
CA ARG A 509 16.75 17.48 -18.80
C ARG A 509 16.40 17.21 -20.25
N ASP A 510 17.27 17.52 -21.21
CA ASP A 510 16.92 17.38 -22.63
C ASP A 510 16.79 15.92 -23.04
N ASP A 511 17.59 15.04 -22.42
CA ASP A 511 17.46 13.59 -22.62
C ASP A 511 16.13 13.08 -22.03
N ARG A 512 15.73 13.56 -20.83
CA ARG A 512 14.41 13.25 -20.24
C ARG A 512 13.25 13.71 -21.13
N VAL A 513 13.34 14.91 -21.69
CA VAL A 513 12.31 15.47 -22.60
C VAL A 513 12.29 14.70 -23.92
N SER A 514 13.44 14.39 -24.49
CA SER A 514 13.55 13.63 -25.74
C SER A 514 13.01 12.22 -25.57
N PHE A 515 13.31 11.58 -24.44
CA PHE A 515 12.79 10.26 -24.07
C PHE A 515 11.27 10.29 -23.85
N LEU A 516 10.75 11.29 -23.13
CA LEU A 516 9.30 11.48 -22.98
C LEU A 516 8.59 11.51 -24.34
N ASN A 517 9.08 12.34 -25.27
CA ASN A 517 8.48 12.48 -26.59
C ASN A 517 8.59 11.21 -27.44
N ALA A 518 9.68 10.45 -27.30
CA ALA A 518 9.83 9.16 -27.93
C ALA A 518 8.85 8.11 -27.37
N MET A 519 8.63 8.10 -26.05
CA MET A 519 7.66 7.19 -25.40
C MET A 519 6.22 7.44 -25.84
N GLN A 520 5.85 8.67 -26.20
CA GLN A 520 4.53 8.96 -26.76
C GLN A 520 4.29 8.22 -28.08
N HIS A 521 5.30 8.16 -28.95
CA HIS A 521 5.23 7.44 -30.22
C HIS A 521 5.13 5.93 -30.01
N LEU A 522 5.83 5.42 -29.00
CA LEU A 522 5.72 4.01 -28.60
C LEU A 522 4.31 3.69 -28.13
N ILE A 523 3.74 4.48 -27.20
CA ILE A 523 2.39 4.27 -26.66
C ILE A 523 1.34 4.21 -27.77
N ALA A 524 1.46 5.06 -28.79
CA ALA A 524 0.53 5.08 -29.92
C ALA A 524 0.49 3.78 -30.72
N GLN A 525 1.51 2.93 -30.59
CA GLN A 525 1.65 1.66 -31.31
C GLN A 525 1.53 0.43 -30.38
N LEU A 526 1.28 0.62 -29.07
CA LEU A 526 1.11 -0.51 -28.15
C LEU A 526 -0.25 -1.17 -28.34
N ASN A 527 -0.25 -2.51 -28.42
CA ASN A 527 -1.48 -3.31 -28.42
C ASN A 527 -2.24 -3.24 -27.08
N SER A 528 -1.53 -3.02 -25.96
CA SER A 528 -2.05 -3.12 -24.59
C SER A 528 -1.70 -1.89 -23.74
N PRO A 529 -2.35 -0.72 -23.96
CA PRO A 529 -2.07 0.52 -23.24
C PRO A 529 -2.41 0.47 -21.73
N ALA A 530 -3.32 -0.42 -21.31
CA ALA A 530 -3.69 -0.62 -19.90
C ALA A 530 -2.49 -0.95 -19.01
N GLU A 531 -1.61 -1.83 -19.45
CA GLU A 531 -0.47 -2.27 -18.66
C GLU A 531 0.56 -1.14 -18.52
N ALA A 532 0.74 -0.32 -19.55
CA ALA A 532 1.57 0.88 -19.47
C ALA A 532 1.03 1.87 -18.42
N LEU A 533 -0.30 2.08 -18.39
CA LEU A 533 -0.94 2.94 -17.38
C LEU A 533 -0.69 2.40 -15.96
N LYS A 534 -0.86 1.10 -15.74
CA LYS A 534 -0.60 0.47 -14.42
C LYS A 534 0.85 0.65 -13.98
N VAL A 535 1.81 0.47 -14.89
CA VAL A 535 3.25 0.68 -14.61
C VAL A 535 3.49 2.12 -14.13
N LEU A 536 2.91 3.11 -14.83
CA LEU A 536 3.06 4.52 -14.47
C LEU A 536 2.43 4.85 -13.12
N LEU A 537 1.18 4.45 -12.88
CA LEU A 537 0.47 4.78 -11.64
C LEU A 537 1.14 4.14 -10.41
N ARG A 538 1.56 2.88 -10.51
CA ARG A 538 2.32 2.21 -9.45
C ARG A 538 3.62 2.95 -9.14
N ASP A 539 4.37 3.35 -10.16
CA ASP A 539 5.63 4.05 -9.95
C ASP A 539 5.45 5.40 -9.25
N ILE A 540 4.44 6.19 -9.65
CA ILE A 540 4.16 7.51 -9.10
C ILE A 540 3.66 7.43 -7.64
N PHE A 541 2.67 6.56 -7.38
CA PHE A 541 1.92 6.57 -6.11
C PHE A 541 2.48 5.61 -5.05
N THR A 542 3.09 4.48 -5.41
CA THR A 542 3.76 3.62 -4.41
C THR A 542 4.95 4.34 -3.76
N GLN A 543 5.55 5.32 -4.46
CA GLN A 543 6.64 6.18 -3.95
C GLN A 543 6.12 7.54 -3.46
N ALA A 544 4.94 7.57 -2.84
CA ALA A 544 4.26 8.79 -2.41
C ALA A 544 5.06 9.73 -1.49
N HIS A 545 6.10 9.24 -0.81
CA HIS A 545 6.93 10.00 0.14
C HIS A 545 8.05 10.82 -0.52
N ARG A 546 8.24 10.72 -1.84
CA ARG A 546 9.28 11.44 -2.57
C ARG A 546 8.74 12.04 -3.87
N VAL A 547 9.39 13.10 -4.34
CA VAL A 547 9.19 13.66 -5.68
C VAL A 547 10.39 13.32 -6.56
N GLY A 548 10.14 12.79 -7.74
CA GLY A 548 11.15 12.47 -8.76
C GLY A 548 10.96 13.25 -10.05
N PHE A 549 12.02 13.36 -10.86
CA PHE A 549 11.93 13.96 -12.21
C PHE A 549 11.09 13.11 -13.19
N SER A 550 10.88 11.84 -12.87
CA SER A 550 10.06 10.90 -13.61
C SER A 550 8.55 11.07 -13.35
N ASP A 551 8.15 11.62 -12.19
CA ASP A 551 6.73 11.78 -11.82
C ASP A 551 5.94 12.61 -12.84
N ARG A 552 6.49 13.74 -13.28
CA ARG A 552 5.83 14.66 -14.23
C ARG A 552 5.68 14.00 -15.59
N ASN A 553 6.73 13.32 -16.03
CA ASN A 553 6.71 12.58 -17.29
C ASN A 553 5.70 11.43 -17.23
N GLY A 554 5.62 10.73 -16.09
CA GLY A 554 4.67 9.65 -15.89
C GLY A 554 3.23 10.13 -15.93
N LEU A 555 2.92 11.25 -15.27
CA LEU A 555 1.59 11.85 -15.33
C LEU A 555 1.23 12.34 -16.74
N LEU A 556 2.19 12.92 -17.48
CA LEU A 556 1.96 13.33 -18.86
C LEU A 556 1.64 12.12 -19.76
N LEU A 557 2.38 11.02 -19.63
CA LEU A 557 2.08 9.79 -20.38
C LEU A 557 0.75 9.16 -19.93
N ALA A 558 0.41 9.22 -18.64
CA ALA A 558 -0.88 8.77 -18.13
C ALA A 558 -2.04 9.60 -18.71
N ASN A 559 -1.87 10.93 -18.81
CA ASN A 559 -2.82 11.85 -19.44
C ASN A 559 -3.06 11.53 -20.93
N ILE A 560 -2.06 11.02 -21.63
CA ILE A 560 -2.18 10.54 -23.01
C ILE A 560 -2.96 9.22 -23.06
N LEU A 561 -2.65 8.27 -22.16
CA LEU A 561 -3.25 6.93 -22.14
C LEU A 561 -4.75 6.95 -21.81
N ILE A 562 -5.20 7.88 -20.97
CA ILE A 562 -6.63 8.02 -20.62
C ILE A 562 -7.49 8.65 -21.74
N ARG A 563 -6.88 9.00 -22.88
CA ARG A 563 -7.56 9.59 -24.04
C ARG A 563 -7.60 8.60 -25.20
N THR A 564 -8.72 8.55 -25.93
CA THR A 564 -8.84 7.73 -27.15
C THR A 564 -8.21 8.39 -28.38
N TYR A 565 -8.11 9.72 -28.37
CA TYR A 565 -7.50 10.48 -29.45
C TYR A 565 -6.63 11.62 -28.90
N ASN A 566 -5.41 11.69 -29.39
CA ASN A 566 -4.39 12.64 -28.96
C ASN A 566 -3.82 13.32 -30.21
N GLN A 567 -4.28 14.54 -30.52
CA GLN A 567 -3.72 15.38 -31.60
C GLN A 567 -2.24 15.70 -31.39
N GLU A 568 -1.78 15.60 -30.15
CA GLU A 568 -0.40 15.86 -29.75
C GLU A 568 0.55 14.70 -29.97
N LEU A 569 0.04 13.49 -30.32
CA LEU A 569 0.92 12.38 -30.68
C LEU A 569 1.71 12.77 -31.92
N GLY A 570 3.03 12.90 -31.78
CA GLY A 570 3.90 13.41 -32.83
C GLY A 570 4.55 14.75 -32.50
N ASN A 571 3.88 15.57 -31.69
CA ASN A 571 4.36 16.89 -31.31
C ASN A 571 5.43 16.80 -30.23
N HIS A 572 6.38 17.73 -30.25
CA HIS A 572 7.32 17.89 -29.14
C HIS A 572 6.59 18.59 -27.99
N ILE A 573 6.10 17.81 -27.02
CA ILE A 573 5.41 18.34 -25.85
C ILE A 573 6.25 18.13 -24.59
N GLU A 574 6.22 19.16 -23.73
CA GLU A 574 6.75 19.10 -22.36
C GLU A 574 5.63 19.26 -21.32
N LEU A 575 4.42 19.56 -21.78
CA LEU A 575 3.23 19.87 -21.01
C LEU A 575 2.03 19.30 -21.75
N THR A 576 1.07 18.73 -21.02
CA THR A 576 -0.22 18.37 -21.62
C THR A 576 -0.96 19.66 -21.99
N PRO A 577 -1.48 19.85 -23.21
CA PRO A 577 -2.26 21.04 -23.55
C PRO A 577 -3.48 21.19 -22.64
N GLU A 578 -3.94 22.41 -22.40
CA GLU A 578 -5.09 22.62 -21.51
C GLU A 578 -6.43 22.29 -22.18
N GLU A 579 -6.44 22.28 -23.51
CA GLU A 579 -7.56 21.95 -24.39
C GLU A 579 -8.11 20.54 -24.09
N VAL A 580 -7.26 19.65 -23.54
CA VAL A 580 -7.68 18.31 -23.12
C VAL A 580 -8.81 18.35 -22.10
N LEU A 581 -8.88 19.39 -21.27
CA LEU A 581 -9.93 19.57 -20.27
C LEU A 581 -11.29 19.91 -20.90
N GLN A 582 -11.35 20.27 -22.18
CA GLN A 582 -12.60 20.52 -22.91
C GLN A 582 -13.15 19.25 -23.58
N VAL A 583 -12.36 18.16 -23.63
CA VAL A 583 -12.75 16.91 -24.28
C VAL A 583 -13.84 16.23 -23.47
N LYS A 584 -15.05 16.14 -24.04
CA LYS A 584 -16.19 15.37 -23.49
C LYS A 584 -16.35 14.01 -24.18
N VAL A 585 -16.09 13.97 -25.49
CA VAL A 585 -16.05 12.77 -26.32
C VAL A 585 -14.61 12.58 -26.75
N GLY A 586 -13.95 11.48 -26.35
CA GLY A 586 -12.53 11.28 -26.61
C GLY A 586 -11.70 10.77 -25.42
N LEU A 587 -12.36 10.37 -24.32
CA LEU A 587 -11.72 9.73 -23.18
C LEU A 587 -11.91 8.21 -23.25
N ASN A 588 -10.85 7.49 -22.87
CA ASN A 588 -10.86 6.04 -22.84
C ASN A 588 -11.48 5.57 -21.51
N GLN A 589 -12.74 5.14 -21.58
CA GLN A 589 -13.52 4.74 -20.41
C GLN A 589 -12.93 3.54 -19.67
N GLU A 590 -12.30 2.60 -20.39
CA GLU A 590 -11.63 1.46 -19.78
C GLU A 590 -10.43 1.91 -18.94
N MET A 591 -9.62 2.82 -19.48
CA MET A 591 -8.45 3.37 -18.77
C MET A 591 -8.87 4.22 -17.57
N ILE A 592 -9.95 4.99 -17.70
CA ILE A 592 -10.52 5.77 -16.59
C ILE A 592 -10.99 4.83 -15.48
N ALA A 593 -11.73 3.76 -15.81
CA ALA A 593 -12.19 2.81 -14.81
C ALA A 593 -11.02 2.14 -14.06
N GLN A 594 -9.94 1.80 -14.78
CA GLN A 594 -8.73 1.26 -14.16
C GLN A 594 -8.00 2.28 -13.28
N ALA A 595 -7.89 3.53 -13.73
CA ALA A 595 -7.28 4.60 -12.93
C ALA A 595 -8.11 4.93 -11.68
N LEU A 596 -9.45 4.99 -11.80
CA LEU A 596 -10.36 5.21 -10.67
C LEU A 596 -10.20 4.11 -9.62
N ALA A 597 -10.27 2.84 -10.04
CA ALA A 597 -10.10 1.71 -9.13
C ALA A 597 -8.74 1.76 -8.40
N PHE A 598 -7.68 2.12 -9.12
CA PHE A 598 -6.36 2.30 -8.53
C PHE A 598 -6.32 3.44 -7.49
N LEU A 599 -6.89 4.61 -7.80
CA LEU A 599 -6.88 5.76 -6.88
C LEU A 599 -7.75 5.53 -5.64
N GLU A 600 -8.83 4.75 -5.76
CA GLU A 600 -9.66 4.34 -4.63
C GLU A 600 -8.91 3.37 -3.70
N GLU A 601 -8.19 2.40 -4.26
CA GLU A 601 -7.35 1.47 -3.51
C GLU A 601 -6.17 2.19 -2.83
N GLU A 602 -5.53 3.12 -3.54
CA GLU A 602 -4.30 3.81 -3.13
C GLU A 602 -4.58 5.22 -2.56
N GLN A 603 -5.77 5.47 -2.01
CA GLN A 603 -6.21 6.82 -1.58
C GLN A 603 -5.22 7.47 -0.59
N GLU A 604 -4.73 6.73 0.43
CA GLU A 604 -3.75 7.29 1.37
C GLU A 604 -2.45 7.72 0.67
N ASN A 605 -2.00 6.94 -0.32
CA ASN A 605 -0.80 7.24 -1.10
C ASN A 605 -1.02 8.42 -2.07
N LEU A 606 -2.21 8.58 -2.64
CA LEU A 606 -2.59 9.79 -3.40
C LEU A 606 -2.47 11.06 -2.53
N PHE A 607 -3.11 11.07 -1.35
CA PHE A 607 -3.05 12.22 -0.44
C PHE A 607 -1.63 12.50 0.05
N ARG A 608 -0.86 11.44 0.34
CA ARG A 608 0.54 11.56 0.72
C ARG A 608 1.37 12.16 -0.41
N LYS A 609 1.18 11.73 -1.66
CA LYS A 609 1.89 12.28 -2.83
C LYS A 609 1.58 13.77 -3.01
N LEU A 610 0.31 14.16 -2.94
CA LEU A 610 -0.11 15.57 -3.02
C LEU A 610 0.56 16.42 -1.94
N ARG A 611 0.58 15.92 -0.70
CA ARG A 611 1.26 16.61 0.39
C ARG A 611 2.75 16.74 0.15
N THR A 612 3.43 15.68 -0.24
CA THR A 612 4.88 15.74 -0.52
C THR A 612 5.19 16.74 -1.63
N ILE A 613 4.38 16.80 -2.70
CA ILE A 613 4.52 17.83 -3.75
C ILE A 613 4.34 19.24 -3.16
N HIS A 614 3.31 19.46 -2.34
CA HIS A 614 3.03 20.75 -1.73
C HIS A 614 4.10 21.19 -0.71
N GLU A 615 4.63 20.27 0.09
CA GLU A 615 5.73 20.52 1.01
C GLU A 615 7.02 20.91 0.27
N GLU A 616 7.36 20.22 -0.83
CA GLU A 616 8.51 20.58 -1.66
C GLU A 616 8.31 21.95 -2.33
N LEU A 617 7.08 22.31 -2.75
CA LEU A 617 6.74 23.64 -3.24
C LEU A 617 7.00 24.71 -2.18
N GLN A 618 6.49 24.52 -0.96
CA GLN A 618 6.68 25.46 0.14
C GLN A 618 8.15 25.60 0.57
N LYS A 619 8.89 24.49 0.67
CA LYS A 619 10.34 24.52 0.96
C LYS A 619 11.10 25.33 -0.08
N THR A 620 10.74 25.14 -1.36
CA THR A 620 11.37 25.87 -2.47
C THR A 620 11.04 27.36 -2.43
N LEU A 621 9.80 27.73 -2.07
CA LEU A 621 9.38 29.12 -1.91
C LEU A 621 10.03 29.81 -0.69
N ASN A 622 10.18 29.11 0.43
CA ASN A 622 10.71 29.66 1.68
C ASN A 622 12.24 29.81 1.70
N ARG A 623 12.94 29.36 0.64
CA ARG A 623 14.38 29.55 0.41
C ARG A 623 15.25 29.26 1.65
N GLU A 624 15.12 28.07 2.24
CA GLU A 624 16.25 27.48 2.98
C GLU A 624 17.37 27.23 1.96
N ALA A 625 18.16 28.27 1.73
CA ALA A 625 19.10 28.37 0.64
C ALA A 625 20.21 27.33 0.79
N GLY A 626 20.19 26.31 -0.08
CA GLY A 626 21.32 25.42 -0.30
C GLY A 626 20.99 23.98 -0.74
N THR A 627 19.75 23.51 -0.58
CA THR A 627 19.45 22.05 -0.64
C THR A 627 18.21 21.64 -1.45
N ALA A 628 17.46 22.55 -2.08
CA ALA A 628 16.29 22.15 -2.88
C ALA A 628 16.72 21.36 -4.14
N ALA A 629 16.55 20.05 -4.12
CA ALA A 629 16.95 19.15 -5.21
C ALA A 629 16.11 19.34 -6.50
N ILE A 630 14.92 19.97 -6.41
CA ILE A 630 13.96 20.11 -7.51
C ILE A 630 13.52 21.58 -7.69
N PRO A 631 13.60 22.15 -8.92
CA PRO A 631 13.21 23.54 -9.16
C PRO A 631 11.71 23.85 -9.03
N LEU A 632 11.37 25.07 -8.62
CA LEU A 632 9.98 25.55 -8.46
C LEU A 632 9.12 25.38 -9.72
N HIS A 633 9.67 25.72 -10.90
CA HIS A 633 8.96 25.57 -12.17
C HIS A 633 8.62 24.10 -12.49
N TYR A 634 9.46 23.16 -12.04
CA TYR A 634 9.20 21.74 -12.23
C TYR A 634 8.08 21.27 -11.31
N LEU A 635 8.10 21.68 -10.04
CA LEU A 635 7.07 21.32 -9.07
C LEU A 635 5.68 21.85 -9.45
N THR A 636 5.61 23.11 -9.89
CA THR A 636 4.36 23.70 -10.40
C THR A 636 3.86 22.98 -11.66
N THR A 637 4.76 22.55 -12.54
CA THR A 637 4.40 21.74 -13.70
C THR A 637 3.92 20.34 -13.29
N LEU A 638 4.56 19.72 -12.30
CA LEU A 638 4.16 18.40 -11.80
C LEU A 638 2.74 18.42 -11.22
N GLU A 639 2.45 19.39 -10.35
CA GLU A 639 1.11 19.54 -9.78
C GLU A 639 0.06 19.85 -10.86
N ARG A 640 0.43 20.62 -11.89
CA ARG A 640 -0.43 20.88 -13.05
C ARG A 640 -0.81 19.59 -13.77
N GLU A 641 0.15 18.71 -14.06
CA GLU A 641 -0.13 17.43 -14.73
C GLU A 641 -0.99 16.51 -13.87
N LEU A 642 -0.82 16.54 -12.55
CA LEU A 642 -1.64 15.79 -11.59
C LEU A 642 -3.08 16.31 -11.55
N ILE A 643 -3.28 17.64 -11.55
CA ILE A 643 -4.61 18.25 -11.62
C ILE A 643 -5.32 17.85 -12.91
N ILE A 644 -4.63 17.87 -14.05
CA ILE A 644 -5.20 17.42 -15.33
C ILE A 644 -5.59 15.95 -15.24
N PHE A 645 -4.72 15.09 -14.71
CA PHE A 645 -5.00 13.67 -14.56
C PHE A 645 -6.25 13.43 -13.72
N LEU A 646 -6.34 14.05 -12.54
CA LEU A 646 -7.50 13.94 -11.64
C LEU A 646 -8.79 14.49 -12.29
N ALA A 647 -8.71 15.57 -13.06
CA ALA A 647 -9.86 16.13 -13.77
C ALA A 647 -10.37 15.25 -14.93
N LEU A 648 -9.48 14.49 -15.56
CA LEU A 648 -9.81 13.58 -16.66
C LEU A 648 -10.34 12.24 -16.13
N VAL A 649 -9.76 11.72 -15.05
CA VAL A 649 -10.19 10.49 -14.37
C VAL A 649 -11.53 10.70 -13.65
N GLY A 650 -11.71 11.85 -12.99
CA GLY A 650 -12.93 12.19 -12.26
C GLY A 650 -13.05 11.46 -10.92
N GLY A 651 -14.29 11.36 -10.42
CA GLY A 651 -14.63 10.72 -9.15
C GLY A 651 -14.64 11.67 -7.93
N PRO A 652 -15.28 11.27 -6.81
CA PRO A 652 -15.51 12.15 -5.66
C PRO A 652 -14.23 12.64 -4.97
N VAL A 653 -13.18 11.82 -4.95
CA VAL A 653 -11.88 12.19 -4.35
C VAL A 653 -11.19 13.25 -5.20
N SER A 654 -11.13 13.04 -6.53
CA SER A 654 -10.58 14.00 -7.47
C SER A 654 -11.31 15.34 -7.42
N HIS A 655 -12.65 15.32 -7.36
CA HIS A 655 -13.46 16.54 -7.24
C HIS A 655 -13.08 17.35 -6.01
N LYS A 656 -13.05 16.72 -4.83
CA LYS A 656 -12.66 17.38 -3.57
C LYS A 656 -11.25 17.98 -3.62
N ILE A 657 -10.29 17.25 -4.22
CA ILE A 657 -8.92 17.74 -4.38
C ILE A 657 -8.91 18.98 -5.28
N LEU A 658 -9.56 18.93 -6.45
CA LEU A 658 -9.59 20.06 -7.39
C LEU A 658 -10.30 21.29 -6.80
N HIS A 659 -11.39 21.07 -6.06
CA HIS A 659 -12.09 22.14 -5.36
C HIS A 659 -11.17 22.82 -4.33
N GLY A 660 -10.42 22.05 -3.54
CA GLY A 660 -9.41 22.58 -2.61
C GLY A 660 -8.27 23.33 -3.31
N VAL A 661 -7.79 22.81 -4.45
CA VAL A 661 -6.76 23.46 -5.29
C VAL A 661 -7.23 24.83 -5.76
N VAL A 662 -8.46 24.95 -6.30
CA VAL A 662 -9.03 26.23 -6.75
C VAL A 662 -9.15 27.21 -5.58
N LYS A 663 -9.50 26.75 -4.37
CA LYS A 663 -9.55 27.61 -3.18
C LYS A 663 -8.20 28.12 -2.73
N GLU A 664 -7.18 27.26 -2.72
CA GLU A 664 -5.82 27.61 -2.33
C GLU A 664 -5.22 28.63 -3.29
N TYR A 665 -5.15 28.28 -4.57
CA TYR A 665 -4.53 29.14 -5.59
C TYR A 665 -5.42 30.31 -5.99
N GLY A 666 -6.73 30.23 -5.77
CA GLY A 666 -7.70 31.30 -5.97
C GLY A 666 -7.80 32.31 -4.83
N ASN A 667 -6.92 32.21 -3.83
CA ASN A 667 -6.80 33.18 -2.74
C ASN A 667 -5.52 34.02 -2.90
N PRO A 668 -5.61 35.31 -3.29
CA PRO A 668 -4.44 36.18 -3.44
C PRO A 668 -3.75 36.48 -2.10
N GLU A 669 -4.44 36.27 -0.98
CA GLU A 669 -3.90 36.42 0.38
C GLU A 669 -3.23 35.13 0.90
N SER A 670 -3.19 34.05 0.11
CA SER A 670 -2.52 32.81 0.53
C SER A 670 -1.03 33.04 0.77
N GLY A 671 -0.45 32.25 1.69
CA GLY A 671 0.98 32.29 1.99
C GLY A 671 1.86 32.02 0.76
N ILE A 672 1.32 31.36 -0.26
CA ILE A 672 1.99 31.11 -1.55
C ILE A 672 2.32 32.43 -2.24
N TYR A 673 1.34 33.31 -2.46
CA TYR A 673 1.57 34.58 -3.16
C TYR A 673 2.43 35.54 -2.35
N ALA A 674 2.31 35.52 -1.01
CA ALA A 674 3.14 36.30 -0.11
C ALA A 674 4.63 35.90 -0.15
N ALA A 675 4.92 34.62 -0.45
CA ALA A 675 6.29 34.10 -0.53
C ALA A 675 6.96 34.32 -1.90
N LEU A 676 6.21 34.74 -2.92
CA LEU A 676 6.76 34.98 -4.26
C LEU A 676 7.62 36.24 -4.28
N THR A 677 8.72 36.16 -5.01
CA THR A 677 9.68 37.26 -5.12
C THR A 677 9.64 37.97 -6.47
N SER A 678 8.95 37.38 -7.45
CA SER A 678 8.82 37.95 -8.78
C SER A 678 7.47 37.64 -9.45
N PRO A 679 7.00 38.48 -10.38
CA PRO A 679 5.81 38.20 -11.18
C PRO A 679 5.92 36.91 -12.02
N GLU A 680 7.13 36.52 -12.41
CA GLU A 680 7.33 35.29 -13.22
C GLU A 680 7.15 34.02 -12.40
N GLU A 681 7.49 34.02 -11.11
CA GLU A 681 7.12 32.93 -10.20
C GLU A 681 5.58 32.88 -10.05
N GLY A 682 4.92 34.04 -9.94
CA GLY A 682 3.45 34.15 -9.85
C GLY A 682 2.71 33.65 -11.10
N LYS A 683 3.30 33.80 -12.28
CA LYS A 683 2.73 33.28 -13.54
C LYS A 683 2.48 31.78 -13.50
N GLY A 684 3.39 30.99 -12.90
CA GLY A 684 3.23 29.54 -12.77
C GLY A 684 2.01 29.16 -11.92
N PHE A 685 1.80 29.87 -10.82
CA PHE A 685 0.64 29.65 -9.93
C PHE A 685 -0.68 30.10 -10.55
N LEU A 686 -0.67 31.20 -11.32
CA LEU A 686 -1.85 31.62 -12.09
C LEU A 686 -2.22 30.61 -13.19
N GLN A 687 -1.22 29.97 -13.82
CA GLN A 687 -1.46 28.87 -14.77
C GLN A 687 -2.02 27.63 -14.07
N LEU A 688 -1.52 27.28 -12.89
CA LEU A 688 -2.08 26.20 -12.06
C LEU A 688 -3.55 26.48 -11.72
N LEU A 689 -3.87 27.69 -11.26
CA LEU A 689 -5.24 28.12 -10.99
C LEU A 689 -6.13 27.99 -12.23
N GLN A 690 -5.66 28.47 -13.38
CA GLN A 690 -6.39 28.36 -14.65
C GLN A 690 -6.74 26.90 -14.98
N VAL A 691 -5.77 26.00 -14.87
CA VAL A 691 -5.95 24.55 -15.12
C VAL A 691 -6.91 23.95 -14.10
N ALA A 692 -6.79 24.31 -12.83
CA ALA A 692 -7.67 23.83 -11.75
C ALA A 692 -9.12 24.28 -11.95
N VAL A 693 -9.37 25.54 -12.31
CA VAL A 693 -10.71 26.06 -12.61
C VAL A 693 -11.33 25.32 -13.79
N ARG A 694 -10.56 25.15 -14.88
CA ARG A 694 -11.02 24.41 -16.06
C ARG A 694 -11.29 22.94 -15.75
N GLY A 695 -10.45 22.32 -14.91
CA GLY A 695 -10.62 20.95 -14.45
C GLY A 695 -11.86 20.79 -13.58
N LEU A 696 -12.09 21.71 -12.63
CA LEU A 696 -13.22 21.68 -11.71
C LEU A 696 -14.56 21.84 -12.47
N LYS A 697 -14.61 22.72 -13.48
CA LYS A 697 -15.79 22.88 -14.35
C LYS A 697 -16.24 21.59 -15.05
N ARG A 698 -15.38 20.55 -15.14
CA ARG A 698 -15.74 19.25 -15.73
C ARG A 698 -16.68 18.42 -14.87
N PHE A 699 -16.66 18.61 -13.55
CA PHE A 699 -17.56 17.89 -12.64
C PHE A 699 -19.00 18.38 -12.75
N ALA A 700 -19.20 19.63 -13.20
CA ALA A 700 -20.50 20.25 -13.40
C ALA A 700 -21.39 20.25 -12.14
N GLU A 701 -20.77 20.33 -10.97
CA GLU A 701 -21.45 20.36 -9.68
C GLU A 701 -21.90 21.79 -9.33
N THR A 702 -23.11 21.92 -8.78
CA THR A 702 -23.68 23.24 -8.46
C THR A 702 -22.96 23.94 -7.31
N GLU A 703 -22.32 23.18 -6.42
CA GLU A 703 -21.55 23.72 -5.29
C GLU A 703 -20.33 24.54 -5.75
N ASP A 704 -19.75 24.21 -6.90
CA ASP A 704 -18.58 24.90 -7.46
C ASP A 704 -18.90 26.32 -7.97
N LEU A 705 -20.17 26.62 -8.26
CA LEU A 705 -20.61 27.93 -8.79
C LEU A 705 -20.32 29.09 -7.82
N LEU A 706 -20.48 28.85 -6.52
CA LEU A 706 -20.17 29.84 -5.49
C LEU A 706 -18.67 30.12 -5.45
N LEU A 707 -17.85 29.07 -5.55
CA LEU A 707 -16.39 29.20 -5.58
C LEU A 707 -15.92 30.02 -6.79
N PHE A 708 -16.49 29.79 -7.97
CA PHE A 708 -16.14 30.58 -9.16
C PHE A 708 -16.54 32.06 -9.00
N THR A 709 -17.69 32.34 -8.38
CA THR A 709 -18.11 33.72 -8.09
C THR A 709 -17.13 34.42 -7.14
N ILE A 710 -16.76 33.76 -6.04
CA ILE A 710 -15.77 34.28 -5.08
C ILE A 710 -14.42 34.55 -5.78
N LEU A 711 -14.01 33.64 -6.67
CA LEU A 711 -12.77 33.79 -7.42
C LEU A 711 -12.81 35.02 -8.33
N THR A 712 -13.91 35.24 -9.06
CA THR A 712 -14.07 36.42 -9.92
C THR A 712 -14.11 37.73 -9.12
N ASP A 713 -14.72 37.73 -7.93
CA ASP A 713 -14.75 38.91 -7.06
C ASP A 713 -13.37 39.31 -6.52
N ARG A 714 -12.43 38.36 -6.47
CA ARG A 714 -11.03 38.58 -6.06
C ARG A 714 -10.12 39.10 -7.18
N GLU A 715 -10.63 39.24 -8.42
CA GLU A 715 -9.85 39.74 -9.55
C GLU A 715 -9.08 41.05 -9.25
N PRO A 716 -9.66 42.08 -8.61
CA PRO A 716 -8.93 43.31 -8.29
C PRO A 716 -7.76 43.09 -7.33
N GLN A 717 -7.89 42.15 -6.39
CA GLN A 717 -6.84 41.81 -5.42
C GLN A 717 -5.67 41.11 -6.11
N PHE A 718 -5.95 40.19 -7.04
CA PHE A 718 -4.92 39.56 -7.86
C PHE A 718 -4.19 40.58 -8.74
N GLN A 719 -4.91 41.53 -9.35
CA GLN A 719 -4.30 42.60 -10.14
C GLN A 719 -3.35 43.48 -9.30
N ALA A 720 -3.68 43.68 -8.02
CA ALA A 720 -2.88 44.47 -7.09
C ALA A 720 -1.59 43.79 -6.60
N LEU A 721 -1.43 42.47 -6.78
CA LEU A 721 -0.22 41.74 -6.34
C LEU A 721 1.07 42.26 -7.00
N TRP A 722 1.00 42.63 -8.29
CA TRP A 722 2.15 43.21 -8.99
C TRP A 722 1.71 44.34 -9.94
N ASN A 723 2.43 45.46 -9.86
CA ASN A 723 2.20 46.62 -10.71
C ASN A 723 2.85 46.42 -12.10
N ASN A 724 2.26 45.53 -12.91
CA ASN A 724 2.70 45.21 -14.28
C ASN A 724 1.50 44.97 -15.20
N ALA A 725 1.45 45.64 -16.35
CA ALA A 725 0.38 45.49 -17.34
C ALA A 725 0.23 44.04 -17.85
N ALA A 726 1.34 43.32 -18.06
CA ALA A 726 1.32 41.93 -18.49
C ALA A 726 0.69 40.99 -17.43
N HIS A 727 0.93 41.28 -16.15
CA HIS A 727 0.31 40.57 -15.02
C HIS A 727 -1.20 40.81 -14.98
N VAL A 728 -1.63 42.07 -15.10
CA VAL A 728 -3.06 42.42 -15.12
C VAL A 728 -3.80 41.72 -16.26
N VAL A 729 -3.21 41.65 -17.46
CA VAL A 729 -3.78 40.93 -18.61
C VAL A 729 -3.86 39.42 -18.32
N LEU A 730 -2.82 38.83 -17.72
CA LEU A 730 -2.82 37.42 -17.34
C LEU A 730 -3.94 37.11 -16.34
N VAL A 731 -4.07 37.91 -15.27
CA VAL A 731 -5.12 37.75 -14.25
C VAL A 731 -6.50 37.81 -14.89
N LYS A 732 -6.78 38.80 -15.74
CA LYS A 732 -8.06 38.92 -16.45
C LYS A 732 -8.41 37.65 -17.23
N ARG A 733 -7.43 37.13 -17.97
CA ARG A 733 -7.60 35.89 -18.74
C ARG A 733 -7.88 34.67 -17.86
N VAL A 734 -7.22 34.55 -16.70
CA VAL A 734 -7.50 33.45 -15.76
C VAL A 734 -8.91 33.57 -15.18
N MET A 735 -9.35 34.77 -14.81
CA MET A 735 -10.67 34.99 -14.23
C MET A 735 -11.81 34.82 -15.23
N GLU A 736 -11.58 35.08 -16.53
CA GLU A 736 -12.53 34.76 -17.60
C GLU A 736 -12.89 33.27 -17.63
N TRP A 737 -11.99 32.37 -17.24
CA TRP A 737 -12.31 30.95 -17.15
C TRP A 737 -13.17 30.59 -15.96
N ALA A 738 -13.27 31.43 -14.94
CA ALA A 738 -14.14 31.22 -13.78
C ALA A 738 -15.55 31.76 -14.02
N ARG A 739 -15.68 32.86 -14.77
CA ARG A 739 -16.97 33.37 -15.29
C ARG A 739 -17.67 32.31 -16.15
#